data_AF-A0AAZ1XC45-F1
#
_entry.id   AF-A0AAZ1XC45-F1
#
_cell.length_a   1.000
_cell.length_b   1.000
_cell.length_c   1.000
_cell.angle_alpha   90.00
_cell.angle_beta   90.00
_cell.angle_gamma   90.00
#
_symmetry.space_group_name_H-M   'P 1'
#
loop_
_entity.id
_entity.type
_entity.pdbx_description
1 polymer ?
#
loop_
_entity_poly.entity_id
_entity_poly.type
_entity_poly.pdbx_seq_one_letter_code
_entity_poly.pdbx_strand_id
1 'polypeptide(L)'
;MYTLESSSVSIHECCGRVSRSVWGVYGVSGQVDAGLSQAVEGLGSSGSLPFADDVVLLASLTGSLQLPLGCFSAEGEAAGMRNGCSESEKAWSACSGLARSFCLQRRRSGVFGVMLTSLSRLMDRLVWRLERCGADGAESEGGGVDVLVPALSGDHELWKCLKRMMSSCRAARRVRASWFLSIVSSVCVCVCVSGYQQANVVVLPNQLADDFHAFCRSNPAPLPLLYRSQSGETSSPPLAQHADIRTDISQYCVYEDGRLVKTVSSLQTYSDAHRSPPGQQAERPGSWSDMVCFYLGCSFGFEGRLKEAGVPVRNVEQGKNVSMYRTAVPCVPAGAFSCPLVVTMRPVPAALLDAAVKVTHLNPLAHGAPVHIGDPALLGIQDLSRPDYGDAVELQPGDVTVFWACGVTAIEAILSSKPPLAFSHSPGCMFLTDIPDSPTSTITPPTEAKPHPELTPLCFQVSQNPLLYSLVSQGTVAKIRQLEVMIGEDPGERGIRALFVQDELLRSCLALSHSSSVAITTGFPTHYMHSPPDETDGPPGAIAMATMLLSLGKQVTMVTDRRALEMNRAIIDEAVRTGVLKAAIPLVTFEDGGPDAARHFLCHHGDPNKPRFDHLVAIERSGRAADGNYYNMRAVNIKHLVDPVDDLFIAAKHIPGIGTTGIGDGGNELGMGKVKEKVQSLMPKGGLIACEVPADHAVTAGVSNWGGYAVACGLYLLHTCPAHLRYLRKGLGLEPVTSTEQLQDWTTNLPSVEKEESFLSTLVQFGIRSGKTGHLAMEVDGLTFHPTHSDMITRLLEVTRGGRGAF
;
A
#
# COMPACT_ATOMS: atom_id res chain seq x y z
N MET A 1 -17.40 32.95 60.35
CA MET A 1 -16.80 31.68 60.81
C MET A 1 -16.39 30.94 59.54
N TYR A 2 -15.10 30.75 59.25
CA TYR A 2 -14.12 29.85 59.90
C TYR A 2 -14.53 28.36 59.77
N THR A 3 -13.72 27.36 59.37
CA THR A 3 -12.36 27.19 58.72
C THR A 3 -12.14 25.65 58.58
N LEU A 4 -11.26 25.01 57.78
CA LEU A 4 -10.24 25.34 56.73
C LEU A 4 -9.90 24.02 55.96
N GLU A 5 -9.20 24.12 54.81
CA GLU A 5 -8.17 23.15 54.29
C GLU A 5 -8.54 21.68 53.91
N SER A 6 -7.77 20.95 53.09
CA SER A 6 -6.70 21.32 52.13
C SER A 6 -6.53 20.30 50.98
N SER A 7 -5.80 20.73 49.95
CA SER A 7 -5.50 20.07 48.67
C SER A 7 -4.36 19.04 48.67
N SER A 8 -4.32 18.17 47.65
CA SER A 8 -3.06 17.93 46.91
C SER A 8 -3.30 17.52 45.45
N VAL A 9 -2.82 18.34 44.51
CA VAL A 9 -2.63 18.02 43.08
C VAL A 9 -1.36 18.76 42.64
N SER A 10 -0.40 18.05 42.06
CA SER A 10 0.86 18.64 41.59
C SER A 10 0.75 19.06 40.12
N ILE A 11 1.23 20.27 39.81
CA ILE A 11 1.35 20.79 38.44
C ILE A 11 2.82 21.07 38.17
N HIS A 12 3.37 20.49 37.10
CA HIS A 12 4.54 21.04 36.43
C HIS A 12 4.23 21.28 34.95
N GLU A 13 4.09 22.57 34.65
CA GLU A 13 4.85 23.29 33.63
C GLU A 13 4.78 22.86 32.16
N CYS A 14 4.14 23.72 31.37
CA CYS A 14 4.30 23.78 29.92
C CYS A 14 4.32 25.26 29.50
N CYS A 15 5.45 25.80 29.01
CA CYS A 15 5.53 27.21 28.62
C CYS A 15 6.65 27.54 27.62
N GLY A 16 6.26 28.16 26.49
CA GLY A 16 7.15 28.94 25.61
C GLY A 16 7.71 28.18 24.39
N ARG A 17 7.74 28.75 23.18
CA ARG A 17 7.66 30.19 22.82
C ARG A 17 6.81 30.50 21.58
N VAL A 18 6.38 31.76 21.54
CA VAL A 18 5.64 32.43 20.47
C VAL A 18 6.59 33.02 19.41
N SER A 19 6.14 33.11 18.16
CA SER A 19 6.58 34.16 17.23
C SER A 19 5.37 34.96 16.72
N ARG A 20 5.58 36.23 16.36
CA ARG A 20 4.52 37.18 16.00
C ARG A 20 4.49 37.43 14.49
N SER A 21 3.31 37.74 13.97
CA SER A 21 3.14 38.68 12.85
C SER A 21 1.78 39.34 12.95
N VAL A 22 1.73 40.67 12.84
CA VAL A 22 0.51 41.46 12.90
C VAL A 22 0.55 42.46 11.76
N TRP A 23 -0.48 42.43 10.92
CA TRP A 23 -0.95 43.55 10.11
C TRP A 23 -2.48 43.48 10.09
N GLY A 24 -3.15 44.62 10.17
CA GLY A 24 -4.60 44.72 10.14
C GLY A 24 -5.05 46.10 9.69
N VAL A 25 -6.22 46.18 9.06
CA VAL A 25 -6.86 47.42 8.61
C VAL A 25 -8.37 47.32 8.90
N TYR A 26 -8.99 48.45 9.23
CA TYR A 26 -10.42 48.57 9.61
C TYR A 26 -11.37 48.68 8.39
N GLY A 27 -12.66 48.39 8.61
CA GLY A 27 -13.76 48.63 7.64
C GLY A 27 -15.01 47.80 7.97
N VAL A 28 -15.75 48.04 9.06
CA VAL A 28 -16.80 49.08 9.22
C VAL A 28 -18.12 48.75 8.47
N SER A 29 -19.05 48.14 9.23
CA SER A 29 -20.54 48.17 9.17
C SER A 29 -21.31 48.53 7.89
N GLY A 30 -22.35 47.72 7.58
CA GLY A 30 -23.49 48.12 6.76
C GLY A 30 -24.63 47.09 6.72
N GLN A 31 -25.70 47.29 7.51
CA GLN A 31 -27.02 46.67 7.30
C GLN A 31 -27.95 47.69 6.63
N VAL A 32 -28.69 47.29 5.59
CA VAL A 32 -29.97 47.89 5.16
C VAL A 32 -30.87 46.78 4.60
N ASP A 33 -32.19 46.98 4.63
CA ASP A 33 -33.25 45.98 4.52
C ASP A 33 -33.64 45.47 3.11
N ALA A 34 -34.53 44.48 3.12
CA ALA A 34 -35.17 43.85 1.98
C ALA A 34 -36.29 44.69 1.32
N GLY A 35 -36.81 44.24 0.16
CA GLY A 35 -38.20 44.53 -0.21
C GLY A 35 -38.60 44.42 -1.69
N LEU A 36 -39.36 43.35 -2.02
CA LEU A 36 -40.37 43.26 -3.10
C LEU A 36 -39.92 43.48 -4.58
N SER A 37 -40.74 43.24 -5.61
CA SER A 37 -41.70 42.14 -5.89
C SER A 37 -42.31 42.35 -7.30
N GLN A 38 -42.56 41.28 -8.07
CA GLN A 38 -43.42 41.26 -9.27
C GLN A 38 -43.03 42.22 -10.42
N ALA A 39 -43.72 42.24 -11.57
CA ALA A 39 -44.10 41.16 -12.48
C ALA A 39 -44.46 41.79 -13.84
N VAL A 40 -44.22 41.10 -14.96
CA VAL A 40 -44.72 41.50 -16.29
C VAL A 40 -45.23 40.27 -17.03
N GLU A 41 -46.35 40.44 -17.74
CA GLU A 41 -47.11 39.38 -18.40
C GLU A 41 -46.46 38.94 -19.74
N GLY A 42 -46.86 37.77 -20.23
CA GLY A 42 -46.38 37.21 -21.51
C GLY A 42 -47.44 37.14 -22.59
N LEU A 43 -47.00 36.89 -23.82
CA LEU A 43 -47.78 36.37 -24.95
C LEU A 43 -46.86 35.41 -25.72
N GLY A 44 -47.39 34.30 -26.26
CA GLY A 44 -46.55 33.21 -26.77
C GLY A 44 -47.05 32.58 -28.07
N SER A 45 -46.29 31.61 -28.60
CA SER A 45 -46.68 30.79 -29.75
C SER A 45 -45.87 29.48 -29.84
N SER A 46 -46.59 28.35 -29.88
CA SER A 46 -46.29 27.09 -30.61
C SER A 46 -44.84 26.55 -30.73
N GLY A 47 -44.59 25.34 -30.21
CA GLY A 47 -43.42 24.51 -30.56
C GLY A 47 -43.52 23.10 -29.97
N SER A 48 -43.60 22.06 -30.81
CA SER A 48 -44.09 20.72 -30.41
C SER A 48 -43.00 19.66 -30.18
N LEU A 49 -43.06 19.03 -29.00
CA LEU A 49 -42.83 17.60 -28.71
C LEU A 49 -41.42 16.97 -28.96
N PRO A 50 -41.13 15.78 -28.38
CA PRO A 50 -39.77 15.36 -28.05
C PRO A 50 -39.20 14.24 -28.96
N PHE A 51 -37.98 13.82 -28.64
CA PHE A 51 -37.44 12.51 -29.03
C PHE A 51 -37.05 11.68 -27.79
N ALA A 52 -37.12 10.36 -27.92
CA ALA A 52 -36.77 9.38 -26.91
C ALA A 52 -35.56 8.53 -27.37
N ASP A 53 -35.21 7.55 -26.54
CA ASP A 53 -34.09 6.62 -26.69
C ASP A 53 -34.12 5.78 -27.97
N ASP A 54 -32.96 5.24 -28.38
CA ASP A 54 -32.86 3.78 -28.57
C ASP A 54 -31.40 3.25 -28.54
N VAL A 55 -31.27 1.93 -28.44
CA VAL A 55 -30.01 1.14 -28.28
C VAL A 55 -29.71 0.35 -29.58
N VAL A 56 -28.49 -0.19 -29.77
CA VAL A 56 -28.20 -1.58 -30.29
C VAL A 56 -26.76 -1.85 -30.79
N LEU A 57 -26.29 -3.05 -30.40
CA LEU A 57 -25.14 -3.91 -30.73
C LEU A 57 -24.08 -3.59 -31.83
N LEU A 58 -22.83 -3.86 -31.43
CA LEU A 58 -21.88 -4.84 -31.99
C LEU A 58 -22.08 -5.39 -33.43
N ALA A 59 -21.02 -5.25 -34.25
CA ALA A 59 -20.62 -6.24 -35.24
C ALA A 59 -19.10 -6.21 -35.50
N SER A 60 -18.48 -7.36 -35.76
CA SER A 60 -17.06 -7.49 -36.13
C SER A 60 -16.89 -7.72 -37.64
N LEU A 61 -15.77 -7.31 -38.24
CA LEU A 61 -15.17 -8.08 -39.34
C LEU A 61 -13.69 -7.74 -39.58
N THR A 62 -13.00 -8.63 -40.30
CA THR A 62 -11.59 -8.58 -40.65
C THR A 62 -11.32 -7.77 -41.92
N GLY A 63 -10.16 -7.13 -42.03
CA GLY A 63 -9.69 -6.53 -43.29
C GLY A 63 -8.27 -5.97 -43.17
N SER A 64 -7.43 -6.22 -44.18
CA SER A 64 -6.00 -5.84 -44.17
C SER A 64 -5.57 -5.12 -45.44
N LEU A 65 -4.49 -4.34 -45.31
CA LEU A 65 -3.60 -3.81 -46.35
C LEU A 65 -3.97 -2.51 -47.12
N GLN A 66 -2.95 -1.65 -47.15
CA GLN A 66 -2.49 -0.77 -48.24
C GLN A 66 -3.10 0.62 -48.52
N LEU A 67 -2.17 1.54 -48.81
CA LEU A 67 -2.32 2.94 -49.22
C LEU A 67 -2.66 3.03 -50.72
N PRO A 68 -3.11 4.19 -51.22
CA PRO A 68 -2.12 5.06 -51.90
C PRO A 68 -2.31 6.60 -51.78
N LEU A 69 -1.17 7.30 -51.79
CA LEU A 69 -0.80 8.55 -52.50
C LEU A 69 -1.90 9.53 -53.01
N GLY A 70 -1.74 10.85 -52.78
CA GLY A 70 -2.55 11.87 -53.51
C GLY A 70 -2.37 13.38 -53.18
N CYS A 71 -1.22 13.97 -53.51
CA CYS A 71 -0.88 15.40 -53.73
C CYS A 71 -1.85 16.59 -53.39
N PHE A 72 -1.29 17.58 -52.67
CA PHE A 72 -1.27 19.05 -52.94
C PHE A 72 -2.50 19.83 -53.47
N SER A 73 -2.89 20.87 -52.72
CA SER A 73 -3.01 22.26 -53.20
C SER A 73 -2.74 23.25 -52.05
N ALA A 74 -2.53 24.54 -52.33
CA ALA A 74 -2.18 25.58 -51.35
C ALA A 74 -3.04 26.85 -51.54
N GLU A 75 -2.60 27.99 -50.95
CA GLU A 75 -3.25 29.33 -50.94
C GLU A 75 -4.46 29.47 -49.99
N GLY A 76 -4.64 30.58 -49.23
CA GLY A 76 -3.75 31.72 -49.00
C GLY A 76 -4.34 32.78 -48.03
N GLU A 77 -3.44 33.47 -47.30
CA GLU A 77 -3.40 34.91 -46.88
C GLU A 77 -4.68 35.75 -46.54
N ALA A 78 -4.66 36.77 -45.66
CA ALA A 78 -3.69 37.29 -44.67
C ALA A 78 -4.29 38.44 -43.79
N ALA A 79 -3.43 39.13 -43.02
CA ALA A 79 -3.60 40.38 -42.24
C ALA A 79 -4.24 40.27 -40.82
N GLY A 80 -3.73 40.96 -39.78
CA GLY A 80 -2.55 41.84 -39.66
C GLY A 80 -2.07 41.98 -38.19
N MET A 81 -0.76 42.10 -37.91
CA MET A 81 0.04 43.35 -37.76
C MET A 81 -0.40 44.22 -36.55
N ARG A 82 0.44 44.68 -35.58
CA ARG A 82 1.91 44.88 -35.37
C ARG A 82 2.20 44.85 -33.84
N ASN A 83 3.40 44.86 -33.22
CA ASN A 83 4.85 44.64 -33.49
C ASN A 83 5.55 44.55 -32.08
N GLY A 84 6.83 44.22 -31.88
CA GLY A 84 7.90 43.70 -32.77
C GLY A 84 9.31 43.78 -32.13
N CYS A 85 10.24 42.96 -32.65
CA CYS A 85 11.70 42.92 -32.42
C CYS A 85 12.23 42.61 -30.99
N SER A 86 13.40 41.94 -30.81
CA SER A 86 14.49 41.63 -31.76
C SER A 86 15.12 40.22 -31.57
N GLU A 87 15.48 39.59 -32.70
CA GLU A 87 16.71 38.82 -33.05
C GLU A 87 17.49 38.00 -31.96
N SER A 88 18.01 36.78 -32.21
CA SER A 88 18.27 36.08 -33.49
C SER A 88 18.29 34.54 -33.41
N GLU A 89 17.69 33.92 -34.44
CA GLU A 89 18.11 32.77 -35.28
C GLU A 89 18.86 31.55 -34.67
N LYS A 90 18.28 30.33 -34.69
CA LYS A 90 18.37 29.24 -35.73
C LYS A 90 19.73 28.49 -35.78
N ALA A 91 19.80 27.18 -36.04
CA ALA A 91 18.81 26.08 -36.04
C ALA A 91 19.55 24.72 -36.03
N TRP A 92 18.99 23.68 -35.41
CA TRP A 92 19.50 22.29 -35.49
C TRP A 92 18.35 21.27 -35.63
N SER A 93 18.12 20.79 -36.84
CA SER A 93 17.37 19.56 -37.15
C SER A 93 17.72 19.10 -38.58
N ALA A 94 17.40 17.85 -38.90
CA ALA A 94 17.65 17.16 -40.18
C ALA A 94 19.13 17.00 -40.59
N CYS A 95 19.73 15.86 -40.22
CA CYS A 95 20.86 15.29 -40.96
C CYS A 95 20.94 13.76 -40.79
N SER A 96 20.06 13.03 -41.48
CA SER A 96 20.06 11.56 -41.51
C SER A 96 20.04 11.06 -42.96
N GLY A 97 21.05 10.25 -43.31
CA GLY A 97 21.10 9.52 -44.58
C GLY A 97 22.07 10.05 -45.65
N LEU A 98 23.37 9.75 -45.53
CA LEU A 98 24.28 9.63 -46.67
C LEU A 98 25.57 8.85 -46.29
N ALA A 99 25.43 7.52 -46.11
CA ALA A 99 26.53 6.62 -45.74
C ALA A 99 26.56 5.32 -46.56
N ARG A 100 26.21 5.39 -47.86
CA ARG A 100 26.27 4.26 -48.81
C ARG A 100 26.89 4.64 -50.16
N SER A 101 27.97 5.43 -50.15
CA SER A 101 28.91 5.49 -51.28
C SER A 101 30.28 5.98 -50.83
N PHE A 102 31.27 5.09 -50.82
CA PHE A 102 32.68 5.27 -51.22
C PHE A 102 33.51 4.06 -50.76
N CYS A 103 33.56 3.02 -51.61
CA CYS A 103 34.43 1.87 -51.39
C CYS A 103 35.16 1.50 -52.69
N LEU A 104 36.07 2.37 -53.14
CA LEU A 104 37.06 2.12 -54.20
C LEU A 104 38.11 3.25 -54.21
N GLN A 105 39.39 2.89 -54.38
CA GLN A 105 40.55 3.75 -54.71
C GLN A 105 40.75 5.02 -53.82
N ARG A 106 41.83 5.15 -53.02
CA ARG A 106 43.25 4.93 -53.38
C ARG A 106 44.14 4.61 -52.17
N ARG A 107 45.24 3.90 -52.41
CA ARG A 107 46.47 3.96 -51.58
C ARG A 107 47.22 5.29 -51.84
N ARG A 108 47.71 5.98 -50.80
CA ARG A 108 49.08 6.57 -50.65
C ARG A 108 49.14 7.75 -49.66
N SER A 109 49.54 7.48 -48.42
CA SER A 109 50.41 8.33 -47.56
C SER A 109 50.50 7.68 -46.18
N GLY A 110 51.69 7.25 -45.74
CA GLY A 110 51.83 6.44 -44.53
C GLY A 110 52.39 7.21 -43.33
N VAL A 111 51.59 7.38 -42.27
CA VAL A 111 52.05 7.79 -40.92
C VAL A 111 51.25 7.03 -39.83
N PHE A 112 51.26 5.69 -39.87
CA PHE A 112 50.60 4.85 -38.84
C PHE A 112 51.35 3.51 -38.60
N GLY A 113 52.69 3.58 -38.49
CA GLY A 113 53.56 2.40 -38.43
C GLY A 113 53.99 1.90 -37.05
N VAL A 114 53.68 2.61 -35.96
CA VAL A 114 54.34 2.39 -34.64
C VAL A 114 53.39 1.86 -33.55
N MET A 115 52.06 2.07 -33.69
CA MET A 115 51.11 1.74 -32.62
C MET A 115 50.65 0.27 -32.62
N LEU A 116 50.61 -0.38 -33.79
CA LEU A 116 50.10 -1.76 -33.96
C LEU A 116 51.11 -2.85 -33.52
N THR A 117 52.41 -2.58 -33.65
CA THR A 117 53.48 -3.52 -33.23
C THR A 117 53.60 -3.68 -31.71
N SER A 118 53.04 -2.74 -30.94
CA SER A 118 52.99 -2.82 -29.48
C SER A 118 51.82 -3.64 -28.96
N LEU A 119 50.67 -3.63 -29.67
CA LEU A 119 49.50 -4.43 -29.28
C LEU A 119 49.70 -5.92 -29.53
N SER A 120 50.26 -6.34 -30.68
CA SER A 120 50.50 -7.78 -30.92
C SER A 120 51.42 -8.36 -29.84
N ARG A 121 52.55 -7.70 -29.56
CA ARG A 121 53.52 -8.10 -28.54
C ARG A 121 52.94 -8.13 -27.11
N LEU A 122 51.83 -7.44 -26.86
CA LEU A 122 51.11 -7.52 -25.58
C LEU A 122 50.18 -8.74 -25.55
N MET A 123 49.48 -9.03 -26.66
CA MET A 123 48.65 -10.23 -26.81
C MET A 123 49.49 -11.52 -26.83
N ASP A 124 50.59 -11.55 -27.58
CA ASP A 124 51.55 -12.66 -27.65
C ASP A 124 52.07 -13.01 -26.23
N ARG A 125 52.37 -11.98 -25.42
CA ARG A 125 52.79 -12.13 -24.01
C ARG A 125 51.67 -12.58 -23.07
N LEU A 126 50.41 -12.31 -23.40
CA LEU A 126 49.24 -12.78 -22.64
C LEU A 126 48.94 -14.24 -22.94
N VAL A 127 48.98 -14.65 -24.21
CA VAL A 127 48.83 -16.06 -24.63
C VAL A 127 49.95 -16.91 -24.03
N TRP A 128 51.22 -16.51 -24.19
CA TRP A 128 52.38 -17.22 -23.63
C TRP A 128 52.36 -17.37 -22.10
N ARG A 129 51.67 -16.45 -21.38
CA ARG A 129 51.47 -16.57 -19.93
C ARG A 129 50.35 -17.53 -19.55
N LEU A 130 49.31 -17.63 -20.37
CA LEU A 130 48.19 -18.55 -20.14
C LEU A 130 48.61 -20.01 -20.38
N GLU A 131 49.41 -20.27 -21.42
CA GLU A 131 49.93 -21.62 -21.73
C GLU A 131 50.77 -22.19 -20.58
N ARG A 132 51.59 -21.37 -19.91
CA ARG A 132 52.42 -21.81 -18.77
C ARG A 132 51.64 -22.00 -17.46
N CYS A 133 50.45 -21.45 -17.31
CA CYS A 133 49.62 -21.64 -16.11
C CYS A 133 48.72 -22.89 -16.18
N GLY A 134 48.79 -23.69 -17.26
CA GLY A 134 48.08 -24.96 -17.41
C GLY A 134 48.96 -26.20 -17.20
N ALA A 135 50.22 -26.05 -16.77
CA ALA A 135 51.24 -27.10 -16.84
C ALA A 135 51.87 -27.43 -15.46
N ASP A 136 51.04 -27.67 -14.45
CA ASP A 136 51.43 -28.31 -13.18
C ASP A 136 50.26 -29.16 -12.65
N GLY A 137 50.45 -30.49 -12.54
CA GLY A 137 49.58 -31.37 -11.73
C GLY A 137 48.44 -32.14 -12.42
N ALA A 138 48.74 -33.02 -13.38
CA ALA A 138 47.98 -34.25 -13.64
C ALA A 138 48.82 -35.24 -14.47
N GLU A 139 48.87 -36.52 -14.09
CA GLU A 139 49.55 -37.57 -14.84
C GLU A 139 48.60 -38.32 -15.80
N SER A 140 49.19 -38.86 -16.86
CA SER A 140 48.69 -39.85 -17.84
C SER A 140 47.25 -40.39 -17.71
N GLU A 141 46.48 -40.26 -18.81
CA GLU A 141 46.23 -41.41 -19.69
C GLU A 141 45.98 -40.96 -21.15
N GLY A 142 46.08 -41.88 -22.11
CA GLY A 142 46.36 -41.55 -23.52
C GLY A 142 45.16 -41.45 -24.45
N GLY A 143 45.13 -40.41 -25.29
CA GLY A 143 44.23 -40.28 -26.44
C GLY A 143 44.62 -39.09 -27.31
N GLY A 144 44.97 -39.33 -28.58
CA GLY A 144 45.43 -38.26 -29.50
C GLY A 144 44.29 -37.35 -29.95
N VAL A 145 44.55 -36.05 -30.06
CA VAL A 145 43.57 -35.03 -30.48
C VAL A 145 44.13 -34.15 -31.59
N ASP A 146 43.67 -34.37 -32.82
CA ASP A 146 43.84 -33.41 -33.92
C ASP A 146 42.85 -32.25 -33.75
N VAL A 147 43.32 -31.10 -33.25
CA VAL A 147 42.51 -29.89 -33.12
C VAL A 147 42.60 -29.05 -34.40
N LEU A 148 41.67 -29.30 -35.33
CA LEU A 148 41.37 -28.36 -36.41
C LEU A 148 40.78 -27.07 -35.83
N VAL A 149 41.43 -25.93 -36.06
CA VAL A 149 40.98 -24.61 -35.59
C VAL A 149 40.08 -23.94 -36.64
N PRO A 150 38.79 -23.70 -36.37
CA PRO A 150 37.94 -22.86 -37.22
C PRO A 150 38.22 -21.38 -36.93
N ALA A 151 38.33 -20.55 -37.96
CA ALA A 151 38.43 -19.10 -37.79
C ALA A 151 37.12 -18.52 -37.24
N LEU A 152 37.20 -17.73 -36.16
CA LEU A 152 36.03 -17.12 -35.52
C LEU A 152 35.53 -15.90 -36.30
N SER A 153 34.29 -15.95 -36.77
CA SER A 153 33.56 -14.82 -37.36
C SER A 153 32.16 -14.70 -36.74
N GLY A 154 31.91 -13.60 -36.03
CA GLY A 154 30.58 -13.23 -35.52
C GLY A 154 30.52 -12.98 -34.00
N ASP A 155 30.06 -11.80 -33.61
CA ASP A 155 29.94 -11.35 -32.21
C ASP A 155 29.05 -12.26 -31.33
N HIS A 156 28.17 -13.03 -31.96
CA HIS A 156 27.17 -13.84 -31.28
C HIS A 156 27.77 -15.02 -30.48
N GLU A 157 28.93 -15.56 -30.87
CA GLU A 157 29.67 -16.53 -30.05
C GLU A 157 30.54 -15.87 -28.99
N LEU A 158 31.08 -14.67 -29.27
CA LEU A 158 31.82 -13.87 -28.28
C LEU A 158 30.92 -13.53 -27.07
N TRP A 159 29.65 -13.18 -27.33
CA TRP A 159 28.64 -12.95 -26.29
C TRP A 159 28.26 -14.23 -25.51
N LYS A 160 28.20 -15.39 -26.18
CA LYS A 160 27.98 -16.69 -25.52
C LYS A 160 29.17 -17.10 -24.65
N CYS A 161 30.40 -16.86 -25.10
CA CYS A 161 31.62 -17.03 -24.31
C CYS A 161 31.64 -16.08 -23.10
N LEU A 162 31.23 -14.81 -23.25
CA LEU A 162 31.10 -13.89 -22.12
C LEU A 162 30.09 -14.41 -21.09
N LYS A 163 28.91 -14.85 -21.52
CA LYS A 163 27.90 -15.47 -20.63
C LYS A 163 28.42 -16.72 -19.91
N ARG A 164 29.10 -17.63 -20.62
CA ARG A 164 29.77 -18.81 -20.03
C ARG A 164 30.92 -18.46 -19.09
N MET A 165 31.60 -17.34 -19.30
CA MET A 165 32.69 -16.88 -18.42
C MET A 165 32.16 -16.16 -17.17
N MET A 166 30.95 -15.60 -17.21
CA MET A 166 30.30 -14.97 -16.06
C MET A 166 29.61 -15.96 -15.11
N SER A 167 29.29 -17.18 -15.56
CA SER A 167 28.57 -18.20 -14.76
C SER A 167 29.48 -19.05 -13.85
N SER A 168 30.35 -18.43 -13.05
CA SER A 168 31.27 -19.13 -12.13
C SER A 168 31.70 -18.24 -10.97
N CYS A 169 32.02 -18.78 -9.79
CA CYS A 169 32.51 -17.97 -8.65
C CYS A 169 33.85 -17.25 -8.95
N ARG A 170 34.62 -17.70 -9.95
CA ARG A 170 35.78 -16.96 -10.47
C ARG A 170 35.41 -15.69 -11.24
N ALA A 171 34.15 -15.53 -11.65
CA ALA A 171 33.63 -14.33 -12.32
C ALA A 171 33.37 -13.20 -11.33
N ALA A 172 32.64 -13.40 -10.23
CA ALA A 172 32.43 -12.37 -9.21
C ALA A 172 33.78 -11.82 -8.70
N ARG A 173 34.74 -12.71 -8.41
CA ARG A 173 36.11 -12.37 -8.04
C ARG A 173 36.88 -11.62 -9.15
N ARG A 174 36.69 -11.97 -10.43
CA ARG A 174 37.27 -11.23 -11.57
C ARG A 174 36.60 -9.89 -11.82
N VAL A 175 35.30 -9.75 -11.56
CA VAL A 175 34.61 -8.45 -11.65
C VAL A 175 35.16 -7.53 -10.56
N ARG A 176 35.16 -7.95 -9.28
CA ARG A 176 35.76 -7.18 -8.18
C ARG A 176 37.23 -6.78 -8.46
N ALA A 177 38.02 -7.66 -9.11
CA ALA A 177 39.44 -7.40 -9.37
C ALA A 177 39.81 -6.74 -10.73
N SER A 178 38.91 -6.68 -11.73
CA SER A 178 39.29 -6.34 -13.13
C SER A 178 38.77 -4.99 -13.65
N TRP A 179 38.06 -4.19 -12.84
CA TRP A 179 37.61 -2.83 -13.22
C TRP A 179 38.77 -1.83 -13.45
N PHE A 180 40.02 -2.21 -13.21
CA PHE A 180 41.21 -1.36 -13.42
C PHE A 180 41.66 -1.18 -14.88
N LEU A 181 40.95 -1.74 -15.86
CA LEU A 181 41.33 -1.70 -17.28
C LEU A 181 40.24 -1.06 -18.17
N SER A 182 40.27 0.28 -18.20
CA SER A 182 39.83 1.24 -19.23
C SER A 182 38.60 0.94 -20.12
N ILE A 183 37.77 1.98 -20.36
CA ILE A 183 36.37 1.95 -20.87
C ILE A 183 35.41 1.65 -19.70
N VAL A 184 34.44 2.51 -19.32
CA VAL A 184 33.80 3.66 -20.01
C VAL A 184 34.01 4.97 -19.24
N SER A 185 34.15 6.10 -19.94
CA SER A 185 33.94 7.43 -19.35
C SER A 185 32.54 7.93 -19.69
N SER A 186 31.86 8.58 -18.73
CA SER A 186 30.55 9.24 -18.89
C SER A 186 29.29 8.39 -19.12
N VAL A 187 29.28 7.09 -18.82
CA VAL A 187 28.03 6.32 -18.65
C VAL A 187 28.11 5.41 -17.42
N CYS A 188 27.23 5.62 -16.44
CA CYS A 188 27.08 4.72 -15.29
C CYS A 188 26.25 3.49 -15.68
N VAL A 189 26.89 2.52 -16.34
CA VAL A 189 26.24 1.24 -16.67
C VAL A 189 26.16 0.40 -15.39
N CYS A 190 24.95 0.15 -14.89
CA CYS A 190 24.74 -0.77 -13.77
C CYS A 190 25.04 -2.21 -14.21
N VAL A 191 26.26 -2.69 -13.96
CA VAL A 191 26.70 -4.04 -14.35
C VAL A 191 26.19 -5.07 -13.35
N CYS A 192 24.93 -5.46 -13.49
CA CYS A 192 24.34 -6.58 -12.78
C CYS A 192 25.01 -7.90 -13.20
N VAL A 193 25.80 -8.51 -12.31
CA VAL A 193 26.26 -9.89 -12.49
C VAL A 193 25.10 -10.82 -12.15
N SER A 194 24.40 -11.28 -13.19
CA SER A 194 23.22 -12.14 -13.07
C SER A 194 23.50 -13.40 -12.23
N GLY A 195 22.63 -13.66 -11.25
CA GLY A 195 22.68 -14.88 -10.43
C GLY A 195 23.39 -14.77 -9.07
N TYR A 196 23.84 -13.57 -8.66
CA TYR A 196 24.45 -13.33 -7.34
C TYR A 196 23.72 -12.21 -6.58
N GLN A 197 23.57 -12.38 -5.26
CA GLN A 197 22.93 -11.39 -4.39
C GLN A 197 23.79 -10.11 -4.30
N GLN A 198 23.13 -8.95 -4.37
CA GLN A 198 23.76 -7.65 -4.21
C GLN A 198 23.35 -7.02 -2.87
N ALA A 199 24.28 -6.29 -2.25
CA ALA A 199 24.05 -5.60 -0.98
C ALA A 199 24.21 -4.08 -1.14
N ASN A 200 23.26 -3.34 -0.57
CA ASN A 200 23.38 -1.92 -0.30
C ASN A 200 24.32 -1.75 0.91
N VAL A 201 25.28 -0.84 0.84
CA VAL A 201 26.29 -0.65 1.90
C VAL A 201 26.21 0.73 2.52
N VAL A 202 26.33 0.76 3.85
CA VAL A 202 26.52 1.93 4.71
C VAL A 202 27.70 1.65 5.67
N VAL A 203 28.51 2.66 5.94
CA VAL A 203 29.64 2.61 6.87
C VAL A 203 29.54 3.81 7.82
N LEU A 204 29.57 3.54 9.12
CA LEU A 204 29.32 4.51 10.19
C LEU A 204 30.39 4.43 11.28
N PRO A 205 30.64 5.51 12.05
CA PRO A 205 31.44 5.44 13.26
C PRO A 205 30.85 4.44 14.25
N ASN A 206 31.71 3.71 14.96
CA ASN A 206 31.34 2.64 15.89
C ASN A 206 30.40 3.14 17.01
N GLN A 207 30.54 4.40 17.41
CA GLN A 207 29.67 5.09 18.37
C GLN A 207 28.18 5.11 17.96
N LEU A 208 27.88 5.03 16.66
CA LEU A 208 26.52 4.99 16.10
C LEU A 208 26.10 3.58 15.66
N ALA A 209 26.96 2.57 15.80
CA ALA A 209 26.75 1.26 15.22
C ALA A 209 25.65 0.45 15.94
N ASP A 210 25.53 0.56 17.26
CA ASP A 210 24.45 -0.12 18.00
C ASP A 210 23.09 0.56 17.79
N ASP A 211 23.06 1.89 17.73
CA ASP A 211 21.88 2.67 17.34
C ASP A 211 21.40 2.30 15.94
N PHE A 212 22.30 2.26 14.94
CA PHE A 212 21.94 1.88 13.57
C PHE A 212 21.53 0.41 13.46
N HIS A 213 22.15 -0.48 14.24
CA HIS A 213 21.74 -1.88 14.32
C HIS A 213 20.33 -2.03 14.91
N ALA A 214 19.99 -1.28 15.96
CA ALA A 214 18.63 -1.21 16.49
C ALA A 214 17.65 -0.62 15.45
N PHE A 215 18.05 0.44 14.74
CA PHE A 215 17.26 1.08 13.69
C PHE A 215 16.95 0.11 12.53
N CYS A 216 17.91 -0.72 12.11
CA CYS A 216 17.69 -1.77 11.11
C CYS A 216 16.69 -2.82 11.61
N ARG A 217 16.82 -3.28 12.86
CA ARG A 217 15.90 -4.28 13.45
C ARG A 217 14.47 -3.75 13.60
N SER A 218 14.30 -2.47 13.90
CA SER A 218 12.99 -1.81 13.97
C SER A 218 12.38 -1.46 12.60
N ASN A 219 13.15 -1.56 11.51
CA ASN A 219 12.70 -1.21 10.15
C ASN A 219 13.17 -2.25 9.11
N PRO A 220 12.77 -3.53 9.26
CA PRO A 220 13.37 -4.65 8.51
C PRO A 220 13.05 -4.64 7.01
N ALA A 221 11.92 -4.06 6.57
CA ALA A 221 11.62 -3.98 5.14
C ALA A 221 12.54 -2.99 4.38
N PRO A 222 12.75 -1.72 4.79
CA PRO A 222 13.74 -0.87 4.14
C PRO A 222 15.19 -1.27 4.44
N LEU A 223 15.47 -1.81 5.63
CA LEU A 223 16.83 -2.09 6.12
C LEU A 223 17.07 -3.58 6.46
N PRO A 224 16.89 -4.53 5.50
CA PRO A 224 17.08 -5.95 5.75
C PRO A 224 18.57 -6.25 5.95
N LEU A 225 19.02 -6.26 7.21
CA LEU A 225 20.42 -6.45 7.56
C LEU A 225 20.91 -7.88 7.24
N LEU A 226 21.86 -7.99 6.32
CA LEU A 226 22.53 -9.25 5.98
C LEU A 226 23.77 -9.48 6.86
N TYR A 227 24.55 -8.42 7.13
CA TYR A 227 25.78 -8.51 7.92
C TYR A 227 26.17 -7.15 8.53
N ARG A 228 26.72 -7.20 9.75
CA ARG A 228 27.41 -6.09 10.45
C ARG A 228 28.85 -6.55 10.71
N SER A 229 29.83 -5.78 10.28
CA SER A 229 31.25 -6.07 10.54
C SER A 229 31.65 -5.73 11.98
N GLN A 230 32.85 -6.16 12.39
CA GLN A 230 33.51 -5.54 13.56
C GLN A 230 34.03 -4.13 13.22
N SER A 231 34.37 -3.34 14.25
CA SER A 231 35.00 -2.03 14.05
C SER A 231 36.38 -2.17 13.42
N GLY A 232 36.64 -1.43 12.34
CA GLY A 232 37.87 -1.53 11.55
C GLY A 232 37.93 -2.72 10.60
N GLU A 233 36.97 -3.64 10.64
CA GLU A 233 36.93 -4.78 9.73
C GLU A 233 36.60 -4.33 8.29
N THR A 234 37.37 -4.83 7.34
CA THR A 234 37.22 -4.56 5.89
C THR A 234 36.58 -5.72 5.13
N SER A 235 36.59 -6.92 5.74
CA SER A 235 36.01 -8.14 5.21
C SER A 235 34.50 -8.25 5.47
N SER A 236 33.87 -9.18 4.75
CA SER A 236 32.52 -9.68 5.06
C SER A 236 32.43 -11.19 4.83
N PRO A 237 33.11 -12.02 5.65
CA PRO A 237 33.26 -13.45 5.38
C PRO A 237 31.97 -14.24 5.13
N PRO A 238 30.81 -13.92 5.77
CA PRO A 238 29.53 -14.57 5.46
C PRO A 238 28.95 -14.23 4.08
N LEU A 239 29.35 -13.10 3.48
CA LEU A 239 28.81 -12.60 2.21
C LEU A 239 29.78 -12.82 1.04
N ALA A 240 31.08 -12.60 1.23
CA ALA A 240 32.08 -12.75 0.19
C ALA A 240 33.46 -13.13 0.74
N GLN A 241 34.12 -14.09 0.08
CA GLN A 241 35.46 -14.52 0.46
C GLN A 241 36.52 -13.56 -0.11
N HIS A 242 37.41 -13.10 0.77
CA HIS A 242 38.47 -12.13 0.46
C HIS A 242 37.98 -10.79 -0.10
N ALA A 243 36.79 -10.32 0.32
CA ALA A 243 36.36 -8.97 -0.01
C ALA A 243 37.13 -7.90 0.79
N ASP A 244 37.37 -6.75 0.17
CA ASP A 244 37.78 -5.51 0.86
C ASP A 244 36.78 -4.41 0.53
N ILE A 245 35.96 -4.05 1.52
CA ILE A 245 34.87 -3.08 1.37
C ILE A 245 35.32 -1.67 0.99
N ARG A 246 36.64 -1.38 0.98
CA ARG A 246 37.24 -0.11 0.55
C ARG A 246 37.57 -0.06 -0.94
N THR A 247 37.50 -1.18 -1.66
CA THR A 247 37.76 -1.27 -3.11
C THR A 247 36.66 -1.97 -3.90
N ASP A 248 35.88 -2.83 -3.25
CA ASP A 248 35.03 -3.80 -3.94
C ASP A 248 33.66 -3.23 -4.37
N ILE A 249 33.49 -1.90 -4.31
CA ILE A 249 32.36 -1.15 -4.86
C ILE A 249 32.90 -0.12 -5.87
N SER A 250 32.26 0.00 -7.03
CA SER A 250 32.68 0.89 -8.13
C SER A 250 32.62 2.38 -7.79
N GLN A 251 31.69 2.80 -6.92
CA GLN A 251 31.57 4.18 -6.46
C GLN A 251 30.94 4.25 -5.07
N TYR A 252 31.57 5.04 -4.20
CA TYR A 252 31.13 5.38 -2.85
C TYR A 252 30.69 6.85 -2.79
N CYS A 253 29.75 7.14 -1.90
CA CYS A 253 29.37 8.47 -1.45
C CYS A 253 30.04 8.76 -0.09
N VAL A 254 30.66 9.93 0.07
CA VAL A 254 31.25 10.41 1.32
C VAL A 254 30.35 11.47 1.94
N TYR A 255 29.95 11.26 3.19
CA TYR A 255 29.14 12.20 3.96
C TYR A 255 29.96 12.76 5.13
N GLU A 256 29.96 14.08 5.27
CA GLU A 256 30.62 14.81 6.37
C GLU A 256 29.53 15.72 6.99
N ASP A 257 29.36 15.70 8.32
CA ASP A 257 28.25 16.34 9.06
C ASP A 257 26.84 16.07 8.49
N GLY A 258 26.60 14.84 8.00
CA GLY A 258 25.34 14.46 7.35
C GLY A 258 25.08 15.11 5.99
N ARG A 259 26.10 15.58 5.28
CA ARG A 259 26.00 16.14 3.93
C ARG A 259 26.88 15.36 2.95
N LEU A 260 26.34 15.03 1.78
CA LEU A 260 27.11 14.44 0.69
C LEU A 260 28.15 15.46 0.19
N VAL A 261 29.43 15.20 0.44
CA VAL A 261 30.54 16.09 0.04
C VAL A 261 31.08 15.73 -1.35
N LYS A 262 31.22 14.44 -1.63
CA LYS A 262 31.88 13.92 -2.84
C LYS A 262 31.58 12.44 -3.06
N THR A 263 31.74 12.00 -4.30
CA THR A 263 31.85 10.56 -4.64
C THR A 263 33.31 10.17 -4.88
N VAL A 264 33.68 8.94 -4.56
CA VAL A 264 35.04 8.39 -4.73
C VAL A 264 34.97 6.94 -5.23
N SER A 265 36.01 6.46 -5.92
CA SER A 265 36.11 5.08 -6.41
C SER A 265 36.82 4.12 -5.45
N SER A 266 37.27 4.59 -4.29
CA SER A 266 37.86 3.78 -3.22
C SER A 266 37.88 4.55 -1.90
N LEU A 267 37.81 3.82 -0.78
CA LEU A 267 37.98 4.34 0.57
C LEU A 267 39.38 4.11 1.15
N GLN A 268 40.34 3.56 0.39
CA GLN A 268 41.71 3.29 0.89
C GLN A 268 42.38 4.55 1.46
N THR A 269 42.16 5.73 0.86
CA THR A 269 42.70 7.02 1.35
C THR A 269 42.23 7.41 2.76
N TYR A 270 41.13 6.82 3.24
CA TYR A 270 40.63 7.01 4.61
C TYR A 270 41.23 6.03 5.63
N SER A 271 41.94 4.98 5.16
CA SER A 271 42.71 4.09 6.03
C SER A 271 44.08 4.66 6.41
N ASP A 272 44.72 5.39 5.48
CA ASP A 272 46.10 5.91 5.66
C ASP A 272 46.21 7.18 6.51
N ALA A 273 45.10 7.68 7.08
CA ALA A 273 45.04 8.93 7.86
C ALA A 273 45.99 8.96 9.08
N HIS A 274 46.45 7.79 9.56
CA HIS A 274 47.49 7.66 10.57
C HIS A 274 48.86 8.24 10.16
N ARG A 275 49.15 8.48 8.87
CA ARG A 275 50.45 8.99 8.40
C ARG A 275 50.53 10.52 8.33
N SER A 276 50.06 11.21 9.36
CA SER A 276 50.39 12.63 9.59
C SER A 276 51.77 12.76 10.26
N PRO A 277 52.57 13.81 9.98
CA PRO A 277 53.88 13.98 10.60
C PRO A 277 53.76 14.25 12.12
N PRO A 278 54.77 13.89 12.93
CA PRO A 278 54.73 14.10 14.38
C PRO A 278 54.65 15.60 14.72
N GLY A 279 53.65 16.00 15.51
CA GLY A 279 53.52 17.37 16.03
C GLY A 279 52.12 17.99 15.99
N GLN A 280 51.14 17.38 15.31
CA GLN A 280 49.74 17.85 15.32
C GLN A 280 48.75 16.74 15.72
N GLN A 281 48.78 16.36 16.99
CA GLN A 281 47.75 15.51 17.60
C GLN A 281 46.53 16.35 17.99
N ALA A 282 45.74 16.70 16.97
CA ALA A 282 44.29 16.84 17.16
C ALA A 282 43.67 15.52 16.69
N GLU A 283 42.80 14.92 17.50
CA GLU A 283 42.08 13.70 17.13
C GLU A 283 41.17 14.00 15.94
N ARG A 284 41.55 13.53 14.74
CA ARG A 284 40.68 13.60 13.57
C ARG A 284 39.66 12.46 13.66
N PRO A 285 38.35 12.73 13.82
CA PRO A 285 37.34 11.68 13.69
C PRO A 285 37.43 11.09 12.28
N GLY A 286 37.27 9.76 12.17
CA GLY A 286 37.28 9.06 10.87
C GLY A 286 38.51 8.23 10.53
N SER A 287 39.33 7.79 11.51
CA SER A 287 40.23 6.65 11.25
C SER A 287 39.42 5.39 10.99
N TRP A 288 39.80 4.59 10.00
CA TRP A 288 39.08 3.38 9.62
C TRP A 288 38.89 2.39 10.80
N SER A 289 39.79 2.37 11.78
CA SER A 289 39.69 1.51 12.97
C SER A 289 38.41 1.69 13.79
N ASP A 290 37.77 2.87 13.71
CA ASP A 290 36.51 3.20 14.40
C ASP A 290 35.28 3.11 13.46
N MET A 291 35.41 2.50 12.26
CA MET A 291 34.33 2.36 11.29
C MET A 291 33.70 0.96 11.30
N VAL A 292 32.37 0.89 11.29
CA VAL A 292 31.57 -0.34 11.20
C VAL A 292 30.79 -0.37 9.90
N CYS A 293 30.90 -1.48 9.16
CA CYS A 293 30.23 -1.67 7.88
C CYS A 293 28.92 -2.46 8.04
N PHE A 294 27.86 -1.95 7.44
CA PHE A 294 26.53 -2.56 7.38
C PHE A 294 26.18 -2.92 5.94
N TYR A 295 25.85 -4.19 5.75
CA TYR A 295 25.44 -4.76 4.46
C TYR A 295 23.96 -5.06 4.54
N LEU A 296 23.16 -4.33 3.77
CA LEU A 296 21.70 -4.43 3.71
C LEU A 296 21.29 -5.09 2.39
N GLY A 297 20.26 -5.91 2.41
CA GLY A 297 19.71 -6.53 1.21
C GLY A 297 19.16 -5.52 0.20
N CYS A 298 19.03 -5.96 -1.06
CA CYS A 298 18.65 -5.12 -2.18
C CYS A 298 17.59 -5.81 -3.07
N SER A 299 16.67 -5.02 -3.63
CA SER A 299 15.52 -5.47 -4.44
C SER A 299 15.86 -6.10 -5.79
N PHE A 300 17.11 -5.98 -6.28
CA PHE A 300 17.47 -6.35 -7.65
C PHE A 300 17.11 -7.80 -8.05
N GLY A 301 17.13 -8.74 -7.10
CA GLY A 301 16.75 -10.13 -7.35
C GLY A 301 15.27 -10.36 -7.68
N PHE A 302 14.36 -9.43 -7.34
CA PHE A 302 12.94 -9.62 -7.67
C PHE A 302 12.55 -9.14 -9.07
N GLU A 303 13.36 -8.33 -9.76
CA GLU A 303 13.04 -7.90 -11.13
C GLU A 303 13.14 -9.05 -12.16
N GLY A 304 13.97 -10.07 -11.88
CA GLY A 304 13.96 -11.34 -12.61
C GLY A 304 12.66 -12.11 -12.37
N ARG A 305 12.31 -12.31 -11.09
CA ARG A 305 11.10 -13.04 -10.64
C ARG A 305 9.80 -12.40 -11.15
N LEU A 306 9.74 -11.06 -11.25
CA LEU A 306 8.62 -10.34 -11.88
C LEU A 306 8.48 -10.71 -13.36
N LYS A 307 9.58 -10.68 -14.13
CA LYS A 307 9.58 -11.03 -15.57
C LYS A 307 9.27 -12.50 -15.81
N GLU A 308 9.77 -13.40 -14.95
CA GLU A 308 9.45 -14.83 -14.99
C GLU A 308 7.96 -15.10 -14.75
N ALA A 309 7.30 -14.30 -13.91
CA ALA A 309 5.84 -14.33 -13.73
C ALA A 309 5.05 -13.50 -14.77
N GLY A 310 5.70 -13.02 -15.83
CA GLY A 310 5.06 -12.22 -16.90
C GLY A 310 4.68 -10.80 -16.49
N VAL A 311 5.13 -10.31 -15.33
CA VAL A 311 4.89 -8.93 -14.89
C VAL A 311 5.88 -8.00 -15.58
N PRO A 312 5.41 -6.95 -16.30
CA PRO A 312 6.29 -5.99 -16.95
C PRO A 312 7.09 -5.18 -15.92
N VAL A 313 8.29 -4.75 -16.31
CA VAL A 313 9.21 -3.98 -15.46
C VAL A 313 9.56 -2.71 -16.20
N ARG A 314 8.64 -1.73 -16.13
CA ARG A 314 8.62 -0.52 -16.96
C ARG A 314 9.93 0.26 -16.97
N ASN A 315 10.64 0.34 -15.84
CA ASN A 315 11.96 0.98 -15.75
C ASN A 315 12.98 0.30 -16.68
N VAL A 316 13.05 -1.03 -16.68
CA VAL A 316 13.98 -1.77 -17.56
C VAL A 316 13.50 -1.76 -19.02
N GLU A 317 12.19 -1.78 -19.28
CA GLU A 317 11.62 -1.59 -20.62
C GLU A 317 11.99 -0.23 -21.23
N GLN A 318 12.05 0.82 -20.40
CA GLN A 318 12.40 2.20 -20.80
C GLN A 318 13.92 2.50 -20.73
N GLY A 319 14.75 1.56 -20.27
CA GLY A 319 16.20 1.78 -20.07
C GLY A 319 16.54 2.77 -18.94
N LYS A 320 15.62 2.95 -17.99
CA LYS A 320 15.68 3.92 -16.88
C LYS A 320 16.02 3.23 -15.55
N ASN A 321 16.60 3.97 -14.61
CA ASN A 321 16.67 3.54 -13.21
C ASN A 321 15.25 3.54 -12.59
N VAL A 322 15.03 2.71 -11.57
CA VAL A 322 13.73 2.68 -10.88
C VAL A 322 13.48 4.00 -10.13
N SER A 323 12.28 4.55 -10.26
CA SER A 323 11.86 5.77 -9.55
C SER A 323 11.79 5.50 -8.05
N MET A 324 12.42 6.34 -7.24
CA MET A 324 12.38 6.26 -5.78
C MET A 324 11.94 7.57 -5.15
N TYR A 325 11.12 7.47 -4.11
CA TYR A 325 10.46 8.62 -3.48
C TYR A 325 10.62 8.57 -1.96
N ARG A 326 10.88 9.72 -1.36
CA ARG A 326 10.80 9.95 0.08
C ARG A 326 9.32 10.09 0.46
N THR A 327 8.85 9.23 1.36
CA THR A 327 7.45 9.25 1.80
C THR A 327 7.24 10.16 3.02
N ALA A 328 5.99 10.49 3.31
CA ALA A 328 5.58 11.09 4.59
C ALA A 328 5.52 10.07 5.75
N VAL A 329 5.80 8.78 5.50
CA VAL A 329 5.77 7.72 6.52
C VAL A 329 7.11 7.72 7.27
N PRO A 330 7.14 7.99 8.59
CA PRO A 330 8.37 7.91 9.36
C PRO A 330 8.78 6.45 9.60
N CYS A 331 10.08 6.16 9.54
CA CYS A 331 10.63 4.93 10.12
C CYS A 331 10.50 4.95 11.64
N VAL A 332 10.43 3.77 12.26
CA VAL A 332 10.45 3.61 13.72
C VAL A 332 11.83 4.07 14.22
N PRO A 333 11.92 5.14 15.03
CA PRO A 333 13.21 5.71 15.44
C PRO A 333 13.96 4.80 16.40
N ALA A 334 15.29 4.87 16.38
CA ALA A 334 16.15 4.19 17.34
C ALA A 334 17.45 4.98 17.55
N GLY A 335 17.72 5.35 18.80
CA GLY A 335 18.88 6.16 19.17
C GLY A 335 18.96 7.46 18.37
N ALA A 336 20.11 7.73 17.76
CA ALA A 336 20.35 8.89 16.90
C ALA A 336 19.60 8.89 15.55
N PHE A 337 18.92 7.81 15.16
CA PHE A 337 18.32 7.66 13.81
C PHE A 337 16.80 7.86 13.80
N SER A 338 16.34 8.82 13.00
CA SER A 338 14.92 9.08 12.73
C SER A 338 14.77 9.75 11.36
N CYS A 339 14.20 9.02 10.39
CA CYS A 339 14.10 9.48 9.00
C CYS A 339 12.82 8.95 8.31
N PRO A 340 12.37 9.59 7.21
CA PRO A 340 11.27 9.06 6.39
C PRO A 340 11.66 7.76 5.67
N LEU A 341 10.68 6.87 5.51
CA LEU A 341 10.79 5.69 4.65
C LEU A 341 10.95 6.14 3.18
N VAL A 342 11.94 5.56 2.48
CA VAL A 342 12.08 5.67 1.02
C VAL A 342 11.51 4.42 0.36
N VAL A 343 10.74 4.61 -0.72
CA VAL A 343 10.14 3.52 -1.51
C VAL A 343 10.63 3.54 -2.95
N THR A 344 10.73 2.37 -3.58
CA THR A 344 10.80 2.23 -5.04
C THR A 344 9.38 2.01 -5.60
N MET A 345 9.04 2.69 -6.69
CA MET A 345 7.77 2.55 -7.40
C MET A 345 7.97 1.74 -8.68
N ARG A 346 7.04 0.83 -8.99
CA ARG A 346 6.91 0.25 -10.35
C ARG A 346 5.43 0.27 -10.76
N PRO A 347 5.10 0.69 -11.99
CA PRO A 347 3.77 0.48 -12.56
C PRO A 347 3.55 -1.01 -12.85
N VAL A 348 2.42 -1.56 -12.43
CA VAL A 348 2.04 -2.97 -12.63
C VAL A 348 0.60 -3.05 -13.14
N PRO A 349 0.32 -3.71 -14.28
CA PRO A 349 -1.05 -3.89 -14.78
C PRO A 349 -1.97 -4.47 -13.69
N ALA A 350 -3.18 -3.92 -13.53
CA ALA A 350 -4.08 -4.31 -12.44
C ALA A 350 -4.32 -5.83 -12.33
N ALA A 351 -4.44 -6.51 -13.48
CA ALA A 351 -4.62 -7.97 -13.56
C ALA A 351 -3.40 -8.81 -13.12
N LEU A 352 -2.22 -8.18 -12.96
CA LEU A 352 -0.96 -8.82 -12.57
C LEU A 352 -0.48 -8.45 -11.16
N LEU A 353 -1.22 -7.60 -10.43
CA LEU A 353 -0.91 -7.23 -9.04
C LEU A 353 -0.74 -8.47 -8.15
N ASP A 354 -1.65 -9.43 -8.29
CA ASP A 354 -1.68 -10.66 -7.51
C ASP A 354 -0.45 -11.57 -7.81
N ALA A 355 0.06 -11.53 -9.05
CA ALA A 355 1.30 -12.22 -9.42
C ALA A 355 2.55 -11.49 -8.87
N ALA A 356 2.61 -10.16 -8.98
CA ALA A 356 3.70 -9.34 -8.45
C ALA A 356 3.85 -9.49 -6.93
N VAL A 357 2.72 -9.51 -6.21
CA VAL A 357 2.64 -9.79 -4.76
C VAL A 357 3.15 -11.20 -4.44
N LYS A 358 2.69 -12.23 -5.19
CA LYS A 358 3.10 -13.62 -4.98
C LYS A 358 4.57 -13.90 -5.24
N VAL A 359 5.24 -13.21 -6.18
CA VAL A 359 6.69 -13.42 -6.38
C VAL A 359 7.58 -12.57 -5.49
N THR A 360 7.12 -11.40 -5.01
CA THR A 360 7.96 -10.52 -4.17
C THR A 360 7.92 -10.85 -2.68
N HIS A 361 6.82 -11.42 -2.15
CA HIS A 361 6.73 -11.76 -0.72
C HIS A 361 7.74 -12.83 -0.26
N LEU A 362 8.19 -13.71 -1.16
CA LEU A 362 9.10 -14.83 -0.86
C LEU A 362 10.52 -14.39 -0.48
N ASN A 363 10.87 -13.11 -0.69
CA ASN A 363 12.22 -12.59 -0.48
C ASN A 363 12.23 -11.48 0.61
N PRO A 364 11.92 -11.76 1.89
CA PRO A 364 11.90 -10.73 2.95
C PRO A 364 13.24 -10.02 3.15
N LEU A 365 14.36 -10.74 2.94
CA LEU A 365 15.72 -10.18 2.96
C LEU A 365 16.06 -9.29 1.74
N ALA A 366 15.12 -9.07 0.81
CA ALA A 366 15.22 -8.16 -0.33
C ALA A 366 14.01 -7.22 -0.38
N HIS A 367 13.68 -6.64 0.78
CA HIS A 367 12.51 -5.79 1.08
C HIS A 367 11.15 -6.54 1.10
N GLY A 368 11.00 -7.65 0.38
CA GLY A 368 9.85 -8.55 0.45
C GLY A 368 8.59 -8.06 -0.26
N ALA A 369 7.42 -8.33 0.31
CA ALA A 369 6.13 -7.93 -0.25
C ALA A 369 5.99 -6.39 -0.35
N PRO A 370 5.10 -5.86 -1.22
CA PRO A 370 4.82 -4.43 -1.30
C PRO A 370 4.48 -3.82 0.06
N VAL A 371 4.71 -2.51 0.17
CA VAL A 371 4.34 -1.69 1.33
C VAL A 371 3.11 -0.82 1.04
N HIS A 372 2.83 -0.56 -0.24
CA HIS A 372 1.62 0.13 -0.68
C HIS A 372 1.29 -0.21 -2.13
N ILE A 373 0.00 -0.23 -2.46
CA ILE A 373 -0.55 -0.47 -3.80
C ILE A 373 -1.74 0.48 -3.98
N GLY A 374 -1.70 1.29 -5.03
CA GLY A 374 -2.68 2.35 -5.28
C GLY A 374 -2.07 3.75 -5.17
N ASP A 375 -2.86 4.69 -4.67
CA ASP A 375 -2.64 6.14 -4.79
C ASP A 375 -1.34 6.62 -4.10
N PRO A 376 -0.44 7.32 -4.83
CA PRO A 376 0.81 7.86 -4.27
C PRO A 376 0.58 8.90 -3.14
N ALA A 377 -0.54 9.62 -3.14
CA ALA A 377 -0.84 10.64 -2.14
C ALA A 377 -1.00 10.05 -0.73
N LEU A 378 -1.41 8.78 -0.60
CA LEU A 378 -1.47 8.03 0.66
C LEU A 378 -0.07 7.72 1.26
N LEU A 379 1.01 7.94 0.49
CA LEU A 379 2.39 7.96 0.98
C LEU A 379 2.95 9.39 1.08
N GLY A 380 2.14 10.42 0.84
CA GLY A 380 2.56 11.82 0.74
C GLY A 380 3.22 12.20 -0.60
N ILE A 381 3.28 11.29 -1.58
CA ILE A 381 3.91 11.52 -2.87
C ILE A 381 2.91 12.24 -3.80
N GLN A 382 3.16 13.52 -4.10
CA GLN A 382 2.23 14.37 -4.86
C GLN A 382 2.48 14.38 -6.39
N ASP A 383 3.70 14.05 -6.83
CA ASP A 383 4.11 14.12 -8.24
C ASP A 383 5.04 12.95 -8.60
N LEU A 384 4.54 12.01 -9.40
CA LEU A 384 5.32 10.86 -9.85
C LEU A 384 6.39 11.24 -10.89
N SER A 385 6.27 12.37 -11.58
CA SER A 385 7.26 12.81 -12.58
C SER A 385 8.57 13.32 -11.96
N ARG A 386 8.60 13.50 -10.63
CA ARG A 386 9.72 14.06 -9.87
C ARG A 386 10.15 13.15 -8.71
N PRO A 387 10.76 11.97 -8.99
CA PRO A 387 11.35 11.14 -7.95
C PRO A 387 12.52 11.86 -7.23
N ASP A 388 12.70 11.59 -5.94
CA ASP A 388 13.86 12.07 -5.17
C ASP A 388 15.16 11.40 -5.63
N TYR A 389 15.08 10.14 -6.08
CA TYR A 389 16.22 9.38 -6.60
C TYR A 389 15.82 8.50 -7.79
N GLY A 390 16.74 8.30 -8.74
CA GLY A 390 16.48 7.55 -9.97
C GLY A 390 15.79 8.38 -11.05
N ASP A 391 15.17 7.71 -12.02
CA ASP A 391 14.56 8.34 -13.21
C ASP A 391 13.04 8.25 -13.16
N ALA A 392 12.33 9.17 -13.82
CA ALA A 392 10.87 9.16 -13.90
C ALA A 392 10.35 8.13 -14.93
N VAL A 393 9.57 7.15 -14.47
CA VAL A 393 9.04 6.05 -15.29
C VAL A 393 7.62 6.37 -15.79
N GLU A 394 7.37 6.16 -17.08
CA GLU A 394 6.05 6.37 -17.69
C GLU A 394 5.13 5.16 -17.43
N LEU A 395 3.90 5.43 -17.00
CA LEU A 395 2.83 4.44 -16.78
C LEU A 395 2.11 4.14 -18.10
N GLN A 396 1.60 2.92 -18.27
CA GLN A 396 0.66 2.58 -19.33
C GLN A 396 -0.80 2.60 -18.83
N PRO A 397 -1.80 2.79 -19.71
CA PRO A 397 -3.21 2.69 -19.33
C PRO A 397 -3.52 1.33 -18.68
N GLY A 398 -4.06 1.36 -17.45
CA GLY A 398 -4.34 0.17 -16.65
C GLY A 398 -3.18 -0.35 -15.79
N ASP A 399 -2.01 0.30 -15.82
CA ASP A 399 -0.99 0.11 -14.77
C ASP A 399 -1.45 0.79 -13.47
N VAL A 400 -1.26 0.09 -12.34
CA VAL A 400 -1.44 0.58 -10.98
C VAL A 400 -0.06 0.78 -10.34
N THR A 401 0.11 1.84 -9.57
CA THR A 401 1.35 2.13 -8.82
C THR A 401 1.54 1.16 -7.65
N VAL A 402 2.65 0.41 -7.66
CA VAL A 402 3.06 -0.48 -6.57
C VAL A 402 4.37 0.01 -5.97
N PHE A 403 4.44 0.02 -4.63
CA PHE A 403 5.58 0.53 -3.88
C PHE A 403 6.19 -0.56 -2.99
N TRP A 404 7.51 -0.66 -3.02
CA TRP A 404 8.32 -1.49 -2.12
C TRP A 404 9.27 -0.62 -1.32
N ALA A 405 9.56 -0.98 -0.06
CA ALA A 405 10.59 -0.30 0.72
C ALA A 405 11.96 -0.34 0.02
N CYS A 406 12.79 0.67 0.27
CA CYS A 406 14.08 0.84 -0.40
C CYS A 406 15.25 0.99 0.58
N GLY A 407 16.39 0.37 0.26
CA GLY A 407 17.65 0.52 1.00
C GLY A 407 18.22 1.96 1.00
N VAL A 408 17.75 2.84 0.10
CA VAL A 408 18.07 4.28 0.13
C VAL A 408 17.54 4.99 1.39
N THR A 409 16.61 4.38 2.12
CA THR A 409 16.24 4.80 3.50
C THR A 409 17.47 4.87 4.43
N ALA A 410 18.50 4.05 4.18
CA ALA A 410 19.76 4.10 4.93
C ALA A 410 20.58 5.39 4.65
N ILE A 411 20.40 6.02 3.48
CA ILE A 411 21.00 7.32 3.17
C ILE A 411 20.25 8.43 3.93
N GLU A 412 18.92 8.42 3.92
CA GLU A 412 18.12 9.35 4.74
C GLU A 412 18.46 9.23 6.24
N ALA A 413 18.75 8.01 6.71
CA ALA A 413 19.22 7.77 8.07
C ALA A 413 20.55 8.51 8.37
N ILE A 414 21.54 8.43 7.47
CA ILE A 414 22.81 9.18 7.56
C ILE A 414 22.56 10.71 7.55
N LEU A 415 21.72 11.20 6.64
CA LEU A 415 21.39 12.63 6.54
C LEU A 415 20.67 13.14 7.81
N SER A 416 19.88 12.29 8.47
CA SER A 416 19.16 12.63 9.70
C SER A 416 20.07 12.73 10.94
N SER A 417 20.93 11.73 11.16
CA SER A 417 21.76 11.62 12.38
C SER A 417 23.05 12.44 12.33
N LYS A 418 23.45 12.90 11.14
CA LYS A 418 24.59 13.82 10.90
C LYS A 418 25.90 13.33 11.51
N PRO A 419 26.37 12.11 11.16
CA PRO A 419 27.68 11.63 11.56
C PRO A 419 28.78 12.57 11.05
N PRO A 420 29.88 12.78 11.81
CA PRO A 420 30.98 13.65 11.39
C PRO A 420 31.68 13.12 10.13
N LEU A 421 31.73 11.80 9.97
CA LEU A 421 32.11 11.11 8.75
C LEU A 421 31.31 9.82 8.61
N ALA A 422 30.75 9.57 7.43
CA ALA A 422 30.11 8.30 7.06
C ALA A 422 30.25 8.04 5.56
N PHE A 423 30.00 6.80 5.15
CA PHE A 423 30.04 6.41 3.75
C PHE A 423 28.81 5.59 3.36
N SER A 424 28.41 5.66 2.09
CA SER A 424 27.52 4.67 1.47
C SER A 424 28.08 4.23 0.14
N HIS A 425 27.54 3.14 -0.40
CA HIS A 425 27.58 2.92 -1.85
C HIS A 425 26.83 4.05 -2.59
N SER A 426 27.17 4.30 -3.85
CA SER A 426 26.39 5.16 -4.74
C SER A 426 25.19 4.39 -5.33
N PRO A 427 24.01 5.00 -5.54
CA PRO A 427 22.86 4.30 -6.14
C PRO A 427 23.22 3.65 -7.49
N GLY A 428 22.85 2.37 -7.66
CA GLY A 428 23.22 1.56 -8.83
C GLY A 428 24.62 0.92 -8.76
N CYS A 429 25.46 1.31 -7.79
CA CYS A 429 26.79 0.75 -7.53
C CYS A 429 26.77 -0.13 -6.27
N MET A 430 25.99 -1.22 -6.25
CA MET A 430 25.88 -2.12 -5.09
C MET A 430 27.11 -3.04 -4.91
N PHE A 431 27.35 -3.50 -3.68
CA PHE A 431 28.37 -4.52 -3.38
C PHE A 431 27.92 -5.90 -3.89
N LEU A 432 28.82 -6.62 -4.58
CA LEU A 432 28.53 -7.94 -5.14
C LEU A 432 29.02 -9.07 -4.21
N THR A 433 28.08 -9.78 -3.61
CA THR A 433 28.37 -10.94 -2.74
C THR A 433 28.75 -12.18 -3.56
N ASP A 434 29.26 -13.22 -2.87
CA ASP A 434 29.46 -14.56 -3.45
C ASP A 434 28.24 -15.48 -3.22
N ILE A 435 27.18 -14.98 -2.56
CA ILE A 435 25.92 -15.71 -2.34
C ILE A 435 25.12 -15.72 -3.66
N PRO A 436 24.69 -16.89 -4.18
CA PRO A 436 23.81 -16.92 -5.35
C PRO A 436 22.43 -16.31 -5.06
N ASP A 437 21.80 -15.68 -6.05
CA ASP A 437 20.39 -15.25 -6.01
C ASP A 437 19.43 -16.46 -6.20
N SER A 438 19.67 -17.45 -5.35
CA SER A 438 18.97 -18.72 -5.16
C SER A 438 17.46 -18.55 -4.90
N PRO A 439 16.46 -19.24 -5.50
CA PRO A 439 15.12 -19.32 -4.89
C PRO A 439 15.08 -20.21 -3.62
N THR A 440 16.20 -20.33 -2.91
CA THR A 440 16.49 -21.39 -1.92
C THR A 440 17.44 -20.96 -0.80
N SER A 441 17.81 -19.68 -0.71
CA SER A 441 18.83 -19.19 0.24
C SER A 441 18.32 -19.00 1.68
N THR A 442 17.50 -19.93 2.18
CA THR A 442 17.34 -20.25 3.62
C THR A 442 16.75 -21.67 3.75
N ILE A 443 17.57 -22.61 4.26
CA ILE A 443 17.19 -23.91 4.84
C ILE A 443 16.24 -24.79 4.00
N THR A 444 16.83 -25.80 3.32
CA THR A 444 16.16 -26.91 2.58
C THR A 444 15.58 -26.53 1.20
N PRO A 445 15.79 -27.34 0.13
CA PRO A 445 15.21 -27.07 -1.17
C PRO A 445 13.70 -27.41 -1.22
N PRO A 446 12.82 -26.48 -1.64
CA PRO A 446 11.40 -26.71 -1.82
C PRO A 446 11.08 -27.35 -3.19
N THR A 447 11.81 -28.40 -3.57
CA THR A 447 11.22 -29.39 -4.46
C THR A 447 10.08 -30.06 -3.69
N GLU A 448 8.84 -29.81 -4.12
CA GLU A 448 7.56 -30.29 -3.54
C GLU A 448 6.98 -29.54 -2.33
N ALA A 449 7.60 -28.47 -1.82
CA ALA A 449 6.94 -27.65 -0.79
C ALA A 449 5.82 -26.80 -1.39
N LYS A 450 4.55 -27.18 -1.14
CA LYS A 450 3.38 -26.37 -1.51
C LYS A 450 3.45 -25.00 -0.79
N PRO A 451 3.08 -23.88 -1.44
CA PRO A 451 3.09 -22.58 -0.81
C PRO A 451 2.17 -22.57 0.42
N HIS A 452 2.70 -22.13 1.57
CA HIS A 452 1.98 -22.18 2.84
C HIS A 452 0.84 -21.15 2.84
N PRO A 453 -0.45 -21.55 2.92
CA PRO A 453 -1.56 -20.62 2.70
C PRO A 453 -1.61 -19.45 3.69
N GLU A 454 -1.22 -19.68 4.95
CA GLU A 454 -1.18 -18.63 5.99
C GLU A 454 -0.09 -17.57 5.75
N LEU A 455 0.89 -17.84 4.87
CA LEU A 455 1.99 -16.91 4.53
C LEU A 455 1.87 -16.32 3.13
N THR A 456 1.06 -16.92 2.25
CA THR A 456 0.94 -16.51 0.84
C THR A 456 -0.06 -15.36 0.70
N PRO A 457 0.36 -14.12 0.37
CA PRO A 457 -0.55 -12.99 0.26
C PRO A 457 -1.33 -12.98 -1.05
N LEU A 458 -2.56 -12.49 -0.96
CA LEU A 458 -3.47 -12.17 -2.04
C LEU A 458 -3.78 -10.66 -2.02
N CYS A 459 -4.02 -10.08 -3.19
CA CYS A 459 -4.28 -8.64 -3.36
C CYS A 459 -5.77 -8.36 -3.62
N PHE A 460 -6.38 -7.49 -2.81
CA PHE A 460 -7.78 -7.08 -2.96
C PHE A 460 -7.90 -5.56 -3.06
N GLN A 461 -8.71 -5.07 -3.99
CA GLN A 461 -9.08 -3.66 -4.01
C GLN A 461 -10.07 -3.36 -2.88
N VAL A 462 -9.82 -2.26 -2.17
CA VAL A 462 -10.58 -1.79 -1.01
C VAL A 462 -11.31 -0.47 -1.31
N SER A 463 -10.66 0.48 -1.99
CA SER A 463 -11.31 1.73 -2.45
C SER A 463 -10.90 2.09 -3.89
N GLN A 464 -11.79 2.85 -4.56
CA GLN A 464 -11.54 3.50 -5.84
C GLN A 464 -11.05 4.95 -5.68
N ASN A 465 -11.37 5.62 -4.57
CA ASN A 465 -11.17 7.06 -4.39
C ASN A 465 -10.83 7.42 -2.92
N PRO A 466 -9.55 7.59 -2.56
CA PRO A 466 -8.36 7.32 -3.36
C PRO A 466 -8.23 5.82 -3.68
N LEU A 467 -7.53 5.50 -4.76
CA LEU A 467 -7.30 4.11 -5.18
C LEU A 467 -6.50 3.36 -4.11
N LEU A 468 -7.07 2.33 -3.50
CA LEU A 468 -6.40 1.56 -2.43
C LEU A 468 -6.62 0.07 -2.59
N TYR A 469 -5.53 -0.69 -2.52
CA TYR A 469 -5.54 -2.14 -2.37
C TYR A 469 -4.95 -2.55 -1.02
N SER A 470 -5.33 -3.75 -0.56
CA SER A 470 -4.85 -4.37 0.67
C SER A 470 -4.34 -5.79 0.43
N LEU A 471 -3.42 -6.24 1.27
CA LEU A 471 -2.85 -7.58 1.25
C LEU A 471 -3.30 -8.39 2.47
N VAL A 472 -3.58 -9.67 2.28
CA VAL A 472 -4.02 -10.62 3.31
C VAL A 472 -3.63 -12.04 2.89
N SER A 473 -3.35 -12.95 3.84
CA SER A 473 -2.95 -14.32 3.50
C SER A 473 -4.12 -15.14 2.93
N GLN A 474 -3.80 -16.12 2.07
CA GLN A 474 -4.78 -17.06 1.52
C GLN A 474 -5.49 -17.87 2.62
N GLY A 475 -4.82 -18.17 3.73
CA GLY A 475 -5.42 -18.82 4.90
C GLY A 475 -6.45 -17.94 5.62
N THR A 476 -6.13 -16.68 5.89
CA THR A 476 -7.08 -15.70 6.44
C THR A 476 -8.27 -15.45 5.50
N VAL A 477 -8.03 -15.35 4.18
CA VAL A 477 -9.10 -15.23 3.17
C VAL A 477 -10.04 -16.43 3.20
N ALA A 478 -9.52 -17.66 3.31
CA ALA A 478 -10.35 -18.86 3.39
C ALA A 478 -11.24 -18.86 4.66
N LYS A 479 -10.69 -18.45 5.81
CA LYS A 479 -11.46 -18.30 7.06
C LYS A 479 -12.54 -17.24 6.95
N ILE A 480 -12.24 -16.05 6.42
CA ILE A 480 -13.25 -14.97 6.27
C ILE A 480 -14.35 -15.38 5.28
N ARG A 481 -14.03 -16.05 4.17
CA ARG A 481 -15.03 -16.63 3.26
C ARG A 481 -15.88 -17.71 3.93
N GLN A 482 -15.33 -18.48 4.87
CA GLN A 482 -16.10 -19.44 5.65
C GLN A 482 -17.08 -18.75 6.60
N LEU A 483 -16.70 -17.63 7.24
CA LEU A 483 -17.63 -16.77 7.99
C LEU A 483 -18.73 -16.21 7.08
N GLU A 484 -18.36 -15.71 5.89
CA GLU A 484 -19.30 -15.15 4.89
C GLU A 484 -20.35 -16.18 4.43
N VAL A 485 -19.96 -17.45 4.29
CA VAL A 485 -20.89 -18.56 3.98
C VAL A 485 -21.77 -18.93 5.18
N MET A 486 -21.26 -18.90 6.41
CA MET A 486 -22.05 -19.19 7.62
C MET A 486 -23.14 -18.14 7.86
N ILE A 487 -22.83 -16.85 7.75
CA ILE A 487 -23.84 -15.79 7.94
C ILE A 487 -24.89 -15.78 6.84
N GLY A 488 -24.60 -16.35 5.66
CA GLY A 488 -25.55 -16.55 4.56
C GLY A 488 -26.51 -17.75 4.74
N GLU A 489 -26.55 -18.37 5.92
CA GLU A 489 -27.59 -19.33 6.30
C GLU A 489 -28.92 -18.61 6.54
N ASP A 490 -30.02 -19.19 6.06
CA ASP A 490 -31.34 -18.53 6.02
C ASP A 490 -32.44 -19.39 6.68
N PRO A 491 -32.40 -19.58 8.01
CA PRO A 491 -33.49 -20.23 8.76
C PRO A 491 -34.73 -19.33 8.87
N GLY A 492 -34.65 -18.07 8.42
CA GLY A 492 -35.79 -17.17 8.31
C GLY A 492 -36.66 -17.45 7.06
N GLU A 493 -36.13 -18.21 6.10
CA GLU A 493 -36.66 -18.45 4.75
C GLU A 493 -36.94 -17.15 3.96
N ARG A 494 -36.07 -16.14 4.10
CA ARG A 494 -36.21 -14.81 3.46
C ARG A 494 -35.85 -14.83 1.96
N GLY A 495 -34.98 -15.76 1.54
CA GLY A 495 -34.37 -15.82 0.21
C GLY A 495 -33.02 -15.08 0.10
N ILE A 496 -32.47 -14.60 1.23
CA ILE A 496 -31.29 -13.71 1.32
C ILE A 496 -30.05 -14.25 0.60
N ARG A 497 -29.88 -15.57 0.58
CA ARG A 497 -28.78 -16.26 -0.11
C ARG A 497 -28.73 -15.99 -1.62
N ALA A 498 -29.83 -15.54 -2.23
CA ALA A 498 -29.84 -15.11 -3.63
C ALA A 498 -29.26 -13.69 -3.82
N LEU A 499 -29.38 -12.81 -2.82
CA LEU A 499 -28.79 -11.47 -2.83
C LEU A 499 -27.26 -11.51 -2.74
N PHE A 500 -26.70 -12.52 -2.07
CA PHE A 500 -25.26 -12.80 -1.88
C PHE A 500 -24.35 -12.31 -3.03
N VAL A 501 -23.30 -11.58 -2.65
CA VAL A 501 -22.16 -11.21 -3.49
C VAL A 501 -20.89 -11.61 -2.74
N GLN A 502 -19.96 -12.25 -3.44
CA GLN A 502 -18.76 -12.85 -2.83
C GLN A 502 -17.71 -11.80 -2.45
N ASP A 503 -17.02 -12.02 -1.33
CA ASP A 503 -15.96 -11.18 -0.76
C ASP A 503 -16.43 -9.79 -0.27
N GLU A 504 -17.73 -9.56 -0.09
CA GLU A 504 -18.26 -8.32 0.48
C GLU A 504 -17.91 -8.19 1.98
N LEU A 505 -18.00 -9.28 2.74
CA LEU A 505 -17.51 -9.33 4.12
C LEU A 505 -15.99 -9.11 4.15
N LEU A 506 -15.26 -9.76 3.25
CA LEU A 506 -13.80 -9.64 3.17
C LEU A 506 -13.38 -8.20 2.86
N ARG A 507 -14.01 -7.54 1.89
CA ARG A 507 -13.74 -6.14 1.53
C ARG A 507 -14.13 -5.19 2.65
N SER A 508 -15.29 -5.39 3.29
CA SER A 508 -15.71 -4.65 4.48
C SER A 508 -14.69 -4.72 5.62
N CYS A 509 -14.25 -5.94 5.99
CA CYS A 509 -13.21 -6.14 6.99
C CYS A 509 -11.88 -5.48 6.59
N LEU A 510 -11.50 -5.57 5.30
CA LEU A 510 -10.28 -4.92 4.80
C LEU A 510 -10.39 -3.39 4.81
N ALA A 511 -11.52 -2.78 4.45
CA ALA A 511 -11.72 -1.34 4.57
C ALA A 511 -11.59 -0.87 6.02
N LEU A 512 -12.38 -1.48 6.91
CA LEU A 512 -12.37 -1.21 8.35
C LEU A 512 -10.99 -1.49 9.00
N SER A 513 -10.15 -2.35 8.42
CA SER A 513 -8.77 -2.55 8.88
C SER A 513 -7.86 -1.34 8.64
N HIS A 514 -8.04 -0.60 7.54
CA HIS A 514 -7.29 0.64 7.24
C HIS A 514 -7.87 1.87 7.93
N SER A 515 -9.16 1.90 8.25
CA SER A 515 -9.83 3.02 8.92
C SER A 515 -9.25 3.32 10.32
N SER A 516 -9.13 4.60 10.66
CA SER A 516 -8.80 5.10 12.01
C SER A 516 -10.04 5.58 12.77
N SER A 517 -11.04 6.12 12.05
CA SER A 517 -12.30 6.65 12.57
C SER A 517 -13.49 6.05 11.82
N VAL A 518 -14.46 5.49 12.55
CA VAL A 518 -15.62 4.77 11.99
C VAL A 518 -16.92 5.30 12.61
N ALA A 519 -17.89 5.66 11.77
CA ALA A 519 -19.27 5.90 12.21
C ALA A 519 -20.12 4.64 11.97
N ILE A 520 -20.93 4.25 12.96
CA ILE A 520 -21.83 3.09 12.87
C ILE A 520 -23.27 3.55 13.12
N THR A 521 -24.21 3.17 12.25
CA THR A 521 -25.64 3.43 12.41
C THR A 521 -26.43 2.12 12.36
N THR A 522 -27.50 2.07 13.14
CA THR A 522 -28.37 0.90 13.30
C THR A 522 -29.72 1.36 13.85
N GLY A 523 -30.77 0.59 13.62
CA GLY A 523 -32.11 0.83 14.13
C GLY A 523 -33.14 0.89 13.02
N PHE A 524 -34.08 -0.06 13.10
CA PHE A 524 -35.17 -0.25 12.14
C PHE A 524 -36.52 -0.21 12.91
N PRO A 525 -37.37 0.83 12.71
CA PRO A 525 -38.62 0.98 13.44
C PRO A 525 -39.75 0.17 12.80
N THR A 526 -39.63 -1.16 12.84
CA THR A 526 -40.58 -2.09 12.22
C THR A 526 -41.96 -2.09 12.88
N HIS A 527 -42.04 -1.86 14.19
CA HIS A 527 -43.25 -1.99 15.01
C HIS A 527 -43.89 -0.64 15.36
N TYR A 528 -44.24 0.15 14.35
CA TYR A 528 -44.79 1.52 14.45
C TYR A 528 -46.01 1.72 15.38
N MET A 529 -46.67 0.65 15.85
CA MET A 529 -47.76 0.69 16.85
C MET A 529 -47.29 0.51 18.31
N HIS A 530 -45.99 0.29 18.52
CA HIS A 530 -45.35 0.11 19.83
C HIS A 530 -44.38 1.26 20.14
N SER A 531 -44.02 1.39 21.42
CA SER A 531 -43.00 2.32 21.91
C SER A 531 -42.06 1.54 22.84
N PRO A 532 -40.77 1.36 22.48
CA PRO A 532 -40.18 1.71 21.19
C PRO A 532 -40.78 0.92 20.01
N PRO A 533 -40.75 1.48 18.77
CA PRO A 533 -41.07 0.75 17.54
C PRO A 533 -39.88 -0.05 16.98
N ASP A 534 -38.69 0.16 17.54
CA ASP A 534 -37.41 -0.43 17.13
C ASP A 534 -37.32 -1.94 17.42
N GLU A 535 -36.45 -2.64 16.69
CA GLU A 535 -36.33 -4.11 16.77
C GLU A 535 -34.97 -4.64 17.25
N THR A 536 -34.92 -5.94 17.56
CA THR A 536 -33.76 -6.62 18.17
C THR A 536 -32.63 -6.99 17.20
N ASP A 537 -32.86 -6.90 15.88
CA ASP A 537 -31.78 -7.03 14.90
C ASP A 537 -31.12 -5.67 14.61
N GLY A 538 -29.80 -5.69 14.40
CA GLY A 538 -28.95 -4.52 14.22
C GLY A 538 -28.08 -4.15 15.43
N PRO A 539 -28.67 -3.68 16.55
CA PRO A 539 -27.89 -3.14 17.67
C PRO A 539 -26.86 -4.11 18.27
N PRO A 540 -27.15 -5.42 18.47
CA PRO A 540 -26.14 -6.35 18.97
C PRO A 540 -24.93 -6.52 18.05
N GLY A 541 -25.15 -6.65 16.75
CA GLY A 541 -24.09 -6.68 15.74
C GLY A 541 -23.29 -5.39 15.69
N ALA A 542 -23.95 -4.23 15.81
CA ALA A 542 -23.31 -2.93 15.88
C ALA A 542 -22.39 -2.79 17.09
N ILE A 543 -22.84 -3.23 18.27
CA ILE A 543 -22.05 -3.22 19.51
C ILE A 543 -20.89 -4.23 19.44
N ALA A 544 -21.09 -5.42 18.86
CA ALA A 544 -20.01 -6.39 18.65
C ALA A 544 -18.91 -5.84 17.72
N MET A 545 -19.28 -5.17 16.63
CA MET A 545 -18.34 -4.45 15.77
C MET A 545 -17.62 -3.34 16.53
N ALA A 546 -18.35 -2.50 17.26
CA ALA A 546 -17.81 -1.37 18.01
C ALA A 546 -16.81 -1.81 19.09
N THR A 547 -17.14 -2.84 19.87
CA THR A 547 -16.25 -3.43 20.89
C THR A 547 -14.95 -3.96 20.28
N MET A 548 -15.02 -4.63 19.12
CA MET A 548 -13.81 -5.06 18.40
C MET A 548 -12.99 -3.87 17.90
N LEU A 549 -13.61 -2.91 17.20
CA LEU A 549 -12.93 -1.72 16.67
C LEU A 549 -12.21 -0.90 17.76
N LEU A 550 -12.84 -0.73 18.94
CA LEU A 550 -12.21 -0.09 20.10
C LEU A 550 -11.00 -0.88 20.62
N SER A 551 -11.06 -2.22 20.68
CA SER A 551 -9.91 -3.06 21.09
C SER A 551 -8.74 -3.00 20.11
N LEU A 552 -9.02 -2.67 18.84
CA LEU A 552 -8.04 -2.41 17.79
C LEU A 552 -7.53 -0.95 17.79
N GLY A 553 -7.92 -0.15 18.77
CA GLY A 553 -7.47 1.24 18.95
C GLY A 553 -8.12 2.27 18.01
N LYS A 554 -9.21 1.90 17.31
CA LYS A 554 -9.91 2.76 16.36
C LYS A 554 -10.94 3.63 17.07
N GLN A 555 -11.16 4.83 16.56
CA GLN A 555 -12.23 5.71 17.04
C GLN A 555 -13.57 5.23 16.46
N VAL A 556 -14.60 5.17 17.31
CA VAL A 556 -15.96 4.77 16.93
C VAL A 556 -16.93 5.88 17.31
N THR A 557 -18.00 6.06 16.54
CA THR A 557 -19.12 6.96 16.85
C THR A 557 -20.42 6.28 16.43
N MET A 558 -21.42 6.26 17.31
CA MET A 558 -22.75 5.74 16.99
C MET A 558 -23.63 6.87 16.45
N VAL A 559 -24.35 6.62 15.35
CA VAL A 559 -25.30 7.57 14.74
C VAL A 559 -26.71 6.99 14.81
N THR A 560 -27.64 7.71 15.42
CA THR A 560 -29.00 7.26 15.75
C THR A 560 -30.05 8.27 15.30
N ASP A 561 -31.30 7.80 15.13
CA ASP A 561 -32.48 8.68 15.08
C ASP A 561 -32.56 9.53 16.36
N ARG A 562 -32.96 10.79 16.21
CA ARG A 562 -33.29 11.74 17.29
C ARG A 562 -34.39 11.20 18.20
N ARG A 563 -35.36 10.48 17.60
CA ARG A 563 -36.43 9.74 18.29
C ARG A 563 -35.88 8.70 19.28
N ALA A 564 -34.78 8.03 18.92
CA ALA A 564 -34.20 6.94 19.69
C ALA A 564 -33.00 7.36 20.57
N LEU A 565 -32.53 8.61 20.48
CA LEU A 565 -31.28 9.09 21.09
C LEU A 565 -31.14 8.78 22.59
N GLU A 566 -32.17 9.09 23.40
CA GLU A 566 -32.10 8.89 24.86
C GLU A 566 -32.20 7.41 25.26
N MET A 567 -32.96 6.62 24.49
CA MET A 567 -33.05 5.16 24.66
C MET A 567 -31.71 4.50 24.32
N ASN A 568 -31.15 4.83 23.15
CA ASN A 568 -29.88 4.27 22.69
C ASN A 568 -28.70 4.73 23.56
N ARG A 569 -28.77 5.91 24.19
CA ARG A 569 -27.79 6.31 25.22
C ARG A 569 -27.86 5.38 26.42
N ALA A 570 -29.06 5.17 26.99
CA ALA A 570 -29.24 4.30 28.14
C ALA A 570 -28.86 2.84 27.86
N ILE A 571 -29.10 2.35 26.64
CA ILE A 571 -28.66 1.01 26.18
C ILE A 571 -27.12 0.93 26.07
N ILE A 572 -26.45 1.97 25.58
CA ILE A 572 -24.98 2.02 25.51
C ILE A 572 -24.36 2.12 26.91
N ASP A 573 -24.93 2.95 27.80
CA ASP A 573 -24.49 3.07 29.19
C ASP A 573 -24.64 1.72 29.93
N GLU A 574 -25.74 0.99 29.68
CA GLU A 574 -25.98 -0.35 30.22
C GLU A 574 -25.04 -1.41 29.62
N ALA A 575 -24.70 -1.32 28.33
CA ALA A 575 -23.69 -2.18 27.68
C ALA A 575 -22.28 -1.98 28.28
N VAL A 576 -21.94 -0.75 28.69
CA VAL A 576 -20.71 -0.46 29.44
C VAL A 576 -20.80 -0.99 30.87
N ARG A 577 -21.94 -0.79 31.55
CA ARG A 577 -22.17 -1.27 32.93
C ARG A 577 -22.11 -2.79 33.06
N THR A 578 -22.52 -3.51 32.02
CA THR A 578 -22.50 -4.99 31.92
C THR A 578 -21.19 -5.57 31.39
N GLY A 579 -20.30 -4.73 30.83
CA GLY A 579 -19.03 -5.17 30.25
C GLY A 579 -19.14 -5.80 28.85
N VAL A 580 -20.30 -5.70 28.20
CA VAL A 580 -20.48 -6.02 26.77
C VAL A 580 -19.66 -5.06 25.91
N LEU A 581 -19.62 -3.78 26.32
CA LEU A 581 -18.88 -2.70 25.68
C LEU A 581 -17.78 -2.17 26.62
N LYS A 582 -16.54 -2.07 26.12
CA LYS A 582 -15.36 -1.76 26.93
C LYS A 582 -15.29 -0.30 27.42
N ALA A 583 -15.90 0.63 26.70
CA ALA A 583 -15.93 2.07 27.04
C ALA A 583 -17.12 2.76 26.36
N ALA A 584 -17.61 3.86 26.93
CA ALA A 584 -18.68 4.65 26.33
C ALA A 584 -18.26 5.22 24.96
N ILE A 585 -19.18 5.18 23.99
CA ILE A 585 -18.98 5.66 22.62
C ILE A 585 -19.77 6.96 22.42
N PRO A 586 -19.22 7.97 21.72
CA PRO A 586 -20.00 9.13 21.29
C PRO A 586 -21.25 8.72 20.50
N LEU A 587 -22.44 9.02 21.04
CA LEU A 587 -23.73 8.83 20.37
C LEU A 587 -24.25 10.17 19.86
N VAL A 588 -24.49 10.28 18.56
CA VAL A 588 -24.90 11.52 17.88
C VAL A 588 -26.11 11.31 16.97
N THR A 589 -26.81 12.38 16.67
CA THR A 589 -27.86 12.44 15.64
C THR A 589 -27.33 13.10 14.38
N PHE A 590 -27.91 12.76 13.23
CA PHE A 590 -27.80 13.58 12.02
C PHE A 590 -29.07 14.44 11.87
N GLU A 591 -28.91 15.71 11.51
CA GLU A 591 -30.03 16.63 11.27
C GLU A 591 -29.87 17.23 9.88
N ASP A 592 -30.90 17.11 9.04
CA ASP A 592 -30.94 17.76 7.73
C ASP A 592 -31.15 19.27 7.89
N GLY A 593 -30.03 19.99 7.90
CA GLY A 593 -29.96 21.45 7.82
C GLY A 593 -29.94 22.00 6.39
N GLY A 594 -30.27 21.20 5.38
CA GLY A 594 -30.18 21.54 3.97
C GLY A 594 -29.01 20.86 3.23
N PRO A 595 -28.77 21.20 1.95
CA PRO A 595 -27.99 20.40 1.01
C PRO A 595 -26.52 20.17 1.40
N ASP A 596 -25.97 21.00 2.29
CA ASP A 596 -24.60 20.91 2.77
C ASP A 596 -24.47 20.20 4.13
N ALA A 597 -25.57 19.81 4.78
CA ALA A 597 -25.57 19.27 6.14
C ALA A 597 -24.77 17.97 6.25
N ALA A 598 -24.96 17.03 5.32
CA ALA A 598 -24.21 15.78 5.28
C ALA A 598 -22.69 16.02 5.13
N ARG A 599 -22.27 16.97 4.28
CA ARG A 599 -20.85 17.34 4.13
C ARG A 599 -20.28 17.94 5.41
N HIS A 600 -21.01 18.79 6.12
CA HIS A 600 -20.56 19.33 7.41
C HIS A 600 -20.58 18.29 8.55
N PHE A 601 -21.45 17.28 8.47
CA PHE A 601 -21.40 16.14 9.38
C PHE A 601 -20.16 15.28 9.13
N LEU A 602 -19.82 15.01 7.87
CA LEU A 602 -18.72 14.10 7.49
C LEU A 602 -17.33 14.74 7.51
N CYS A 603 -17.22 16.07 7.37
CA CYS A 603 -15.94 16.76 7.18
C CYS A 603 -15.71 17.90 8.18
N HIS A 604 -14.46 18.09 8.60
CA HIS A 604 -14.07 19.21 9.46
C HIS A 604 -14.32 20.55 8.76
N HIS A 605 -15.25 21.34 9.29
CA HIS A 605 -15.76 22.58 8.66
C HIS A 605 -16.26 22.38 7.21
N GLY A 606 -16.73 21.17 6.88
CA GLY A 606 -17.20 20.81 5.54
C GLY A 606 -16.09 20.60 4.50
N ASP A 607 -14.80 20.70 4.84
CA ASP A 607 -13.70 20.53 3.88
C ASP A 607 -13.56 19.05 3.45
N PRO A 608 -13.84 18.69 2.18
CA PRO A 608 -13.80 17.30 1.73
C PRO A 608 -12.39 16.67 1.77
N ASN A 609 -11.35 17.49 1.91
CA ASN A 609 -9.97 17.02 2.11
C ASN A 609 -9.66 16.69 3.58
N LYS A 610 -10.63 16.87 4.49
CA LYS A 610 -10.52 16.63 5.94
C LYS A 610 -11.75 15.87 6.46
N PRO A 611 -11.97 14.62 6.02
CA PRO A 611 -13.02 13.76 6.59
C PRO A 611 -12.82 13.57 8.11
N ARG A 612 -13.94 13.36 8.81
CA ARG A 612 -14.00 13.04 10.26
C ARG A 612 -14.07 11.54 10.52
N PHE A 613 -14.47 10.77 9.51
CA PHE A 613 -14.64 9.32 9.51
C PHE A 613 -14.04 8.78 8.22
N ASP A 614 -13.25 7.72 8.30
CA ASP A 614 -12.69 7.03 7.13
C ASP A 614 -13.67 5.94 6.62
N HIS A 615 -14.66 5.56 7.43
CA HIS A 615 -15.68 4.58 7.04
C HIS A 615 -17.02 4.82 7.73
N LEU A 616 -18.12 4.58 7.01
CA LEU A 616 -19.48 4.53 7.54
C LEU A 616 -20.01 3.10 7.48
N VAL A 617 -20.65 2.64 8.55
CA VAL A 617 -21.31 1.32 8.62
C VAL A 617 -22.79 1.50 8.92
N ALA A 618 -23.64 0.90 8.11
CA ALA A 618 -25.05 0.67 8.41
C ALA A 618 -25.26 -0.82 8.69
N ILE A 619 -25.99 -1.15 9.75
CA ILE A 619 -26.36 -2.52 10.11
C ILE A 619 -27.78 -2.53 10.66
N GLU A 620 -28.68 -3.23 9.96
CA GLU A 620 -30.14 -3.13 10.17
C GLU A 620 -30.63 -1.69 10.37
N ARG A 621 -30.34 -0.86 9.36
CA ARG A 621 -30.78 0.52 9.28
C ARG A 621 -31.71 0.67 8.09
N SER A 622 -32.95 1.12 8.31
CA SER A 622 -33.91 1.36 7.23
C SER A 622 -33.35 2.31 6.16
N GLY A 623 -33.29 1.86 4.91
CA GLY A 623 -32.82 2.66 3.79
C GLY A 623 -33.96 3.27 2.97
N ARG A 624 -33.71 4.44 2.38
CA ARG A 624 -34.61 5.10 1.44
C ARG A 624 -34.82 4.26 0.17
N ALA A 625 -36.08 4.06 -0.22
CA ALA A 625 -36.50 3.45 -1.48
C ALA A 625 -36.57 4.48 -2.63
N ALA A 626 -36.82 4.00 -3.85
CA ALA A 626 -36.75 4.80 -5.09
C ALA A 626 -37.68 6.03 -5.15
N ASP A 627 -38.76 6.04 -4.36
CA ASP A 627 -39.72 7.15 -4.28
C ASP A 627 -39.41 8.16 -3.15
N GLY A 628 -38.30 7.97 -2.43
CA GLY A 628 -37.91 8.78 -1.29
C GLY A 628 -38.62 8.42 0.02
N ASN A 629 -39.36 7.31 0.09
CA ASN A 629 -39.93 6.78 1.33
C ASN A 629 -39.06 5.66 1.95
N TYR A 630 -39.47 5.19 3.12
CA TYR A 630 -38.80 4.11 3.87
C TYR A 630 -39.83 3.03 4.16
N TYR A 631 -39.49 1.76 3.93
CA TYR A 631 -40.43 0.64 4.04
C TYR A 631 -39.86 -0.51 4.86
N ASN A 632 -40.66 -1.05 5.78
CA ASN A 632 -40.37 -2.36 6.38
C ASN A 632 -40.73 -3.50 5.41
N MET A 633 -40.34 -4.75 5.71
CA MET A 633 -40.64 -5.94 4.88
C MET A 633 -42.15 -6.22 4.69
N ARG A 634 -43.02 -5.58 5.50
CA ARG A 634 -44.49 -5.63 5.32
C ARG A 634 -44.98 -4.61 4.28
N ALA A 635 -44.10 -3.77 3.74
CA ALA A 635 -44.34 -2.61 2.88
C ALA A 635 -45.21 -1.51 3.53
N VAL A 636 -45.08 -1.33 4.85
CA VAL A 636 -45.63 -0.16 5.55
C VAL A 636 -44.62 0.98 5.46
N ASN A 637 -45.07 2.18 5.10
CA ASN A 637 -44.23 3.38 5.05
C ASN A 637 -43.92 3.86 6.49
N ILE A 638 -42.64 3.83 6.86
CA ILE A 638 -42.11 4.19 8.18
C ILE A 638 -41.32 5.51 8.19
N LYS A 639 -41.37 6.30 7.12
CA LYS A 639 -40.63 7.58 6.96
C LYS A 639 -40.79 8.57 8.13
N HIS A 640 -41.90 8.51 8.85
CA HIS A 640 -42.19 9.36 10.01
C HIS A 640 -41.44 8.95 11.30
N LEU A 641 -40.65 7.86 11.27
CA LEU A 641 -39.88 7.32 12.40
C LEU A 641 -38.37 7.29 12.15
N VAL A 642 -37.92 7.68 10.95
CA VAL A 642 -36.58 7.44 10.39
C VAL A 642 -35.97 8.78 9.94
N ASP A 643 -34.90 9.22 10.60
CA ASP A 643 -34.11 10.37 10.18
C ASP A 643 -33.26 10.03 8.93
N PRO A 644 -32.95 11.02 8.06
CA PRO A 644 -32.38 10.79 6.73
C PRO A 644 -30.87 10.51 6.72
N VAL A 645 -30.42 9.56 7.55
CA VAL A 645 -29.02 9.14 7.71
C VAL A 645 -28.39 8.67 6.39
N ASP A 646 -29.19 8.19 5.44
CA ASP A 646 -28.73 7.79 4.09
C ASP A 646 -28.03 8.92 3.33
N ASP A 647 -28.38 10.19 3.59
CA ASP A 647 -27.73 11.33 2.92
C ASP A 647 -26.25 11.46 3.30
N LEU A 648 -25.82 10.85 4.44
CA LEU A 648 -24.41 10.67 4.75
C LEU A 648 -23.73 9.68 3.78
N PHE A 649 -24.39 8.59 3.41
CA PHE A 649 -23.84 7.59 2.48
C PHE A 649 -23.83 8.13 1.05
N ILE A 650 -24.86 8.88 0.66
CA ILE A 650 -24.92 9.60 -0.62
C ILE A 650 -23.78 10.63 -0.69
N ALA A 651 -23.54 11.40 0.37
CA ALA A 651 -22.45 12.38 0.41
C ALA A 651 -21.05 11.74 0.45
N ALA A 652 -20.87 10.65 1.20
CA ALA A 652 -19.59 9.94 1.34
C ALA A 652 -19.01 9.51 -0.02
N LYS A 653 -19.87 9.04 -0.94
CA LYS A 653 -19.50 8.67 -2.33
C LYS A 653 -18.77 9.80 -3.11
N HIS A 654 -18.96 11.06 -2.69
CA HIS A 654 -18.36 12.25 -3.31
C HIS A 654 -17.21 12.85 -2.47
N ILE A 655 -16.83 12.24 -1.35
CA ILE A 655 -15.75 12.68 -0.45
C ILE A 655 -14.63 11.63 -0.47
N PRO A 656 -13.46 11.91 -1.07
CA PRO A 656 -12.35 10.95 -1.13
C PRO A 656 -11.95 10.47 0.26
N GLY A 657 -11.76 9.15 0.40
CA GLY A 657 -11.29 8.53 1.64
C GLY A 657 -12.37 8.10 2.63
N ILE A 658 -13.66 8.36 2.37
CA ILE A 658 -14.76 7.79 3.17
C ILE A 658 -15.29 6.53 2.46
N GLY A 659 -15.04 5.35 3.04
CA GLY A 659 -15.66 4.10 2.60
C GLY A 659 -17.04 3.88 3.23
N THR A 660 -17.85 3.00 2.63
CA THR A 660 -19.18 2.66 3.15
C THR A 660 -19.45 1.15 3.17
N THR A 661 -20.03 0.65 4.26
CA THR A 661 -20.56 -0.71 4.40
C THR A 661 -22.04 -0.66 4.77
N GLY A 662 -22.88 -1.42 4.07
CA GLY A 662 -24.22 -1.81 4.54
C GLY A 662 -24.24 -3.29 4.95
N ILE A 663 -25.04 -3.63 5.96
CA ILE A 663 -25.32 -4.98 6.44
C ILE A 663 -26.85 -5.11 6.59
N GLY A 664 -27.44 -6.14 5.98
CA GLY A 664 -28.88 -6.32 5.81
C GLY A 664 -29.28 -7.76 5.48
N ASP A 665 -30.57 -8.09 5.61
CA ASP A 665 -31.14 -9.43 5.37
C ASP A 665 -32.42 -9.48 4.50
N GLY A 666 -33.06 -8.34 4.25
CA GLY A 666 -34.28 -8.17 3.44
C GLY A 666 -34.09 -7.37 2.15
N GLY A 667 -33.08 -6.50 2.07
CA GLY A 667 -32.75 -5.68 0.89
C GLY A 667 -33.35 -4.27 0.90
N ASN A 668 -34.01 -3.88 1.99
CA ASN A 668 -34.61 -2.57 2.27
C ASN A 668 -33.77 -1.73 3.25
N GLU A 669 -32.57 -2.18 3.58
CA GLU A 669 -31.60 -1.55 4.48
C GLU A 669 -30.60 -0.67 3.73
N LEU A 670 -30.10 0.35 4.42
CA LEU A 670 -29.10 1.29 3.94
C LEU A 670 -27.83 0.56 3.47
N GLY A 671 -27.51 0.74 2.19
CA GLY A 671 -26.38 0.11 1.52
C GLY A 671 -26.78 -1.04 0.58
N MET A 672 -27.95 -1.66 0.79
CA MET A 672 -28.47 -2.73 -0.07
C MET A 672 -28.90 -2.25 -1.46
N GLY A 673 -28.85 -0.94 -1.74
CA GLY A 673 -28.94 -0.41 -3.10
C GLY A 673 -27.89 -1.01 -4.06
N LYS A 674 -26.78 -1.54 -3.55
CA LYS A 674 -25.78 -2.29 -4.35
C LYS A 674 -26.32 -3.62 -4.91
N VAL A 675 -27.35 -4.21 -4.29
CA VAL A 675 -28.04 -5.44 -4.76
C VAL A 675 -29.49 -5.18 -5.21
N LYS A 676 -29.89 -3.92 -5.37
CA LYS A 676 -31.25 -3.46 -5.70
C LYS A 676 -31.95 -4.27 -6.79
N GLU A 677 -31.30 -4.55 -7.92
CA GLU A 677 -31.90 -5.31 -9.04
C GLU A 677 -32.30 -6.74 -8.62
N LYS A 678 -31.48 -7.38 -7.78
CA LYS A 678 -31.81 -8.69 -7.18
C LYS A 678 -32.96 -8.57 -6.18
N VAL A 679 -32.95 -7.54 -5.34
CA VAL A 679 -34.05 -7.29 -4.37
C VAL A 679 -35.37 -7.12 -5.12
N GLN A 680 -35.39 -6.26 -6.14
CA GLN A 680 -36.57 -5.97 -6.95
C GLN A 680 -37.15 -7.20 -7.68
N SER A 681 -36.29 -8.12 -8.12
CA SER A 681 -36.69 -9.31 -8.89
C SER A 681 -36.94 -10.57 -8.05
N LEU A 682 -36.34 -10.69 -6.85
CA LEU A 682 -36.36 -11.92 -6.06
C LEU A 682 -37.05 -11.79 -4.69
N MET A 683 -37.05 -10.60 -4.07
CA MET A 683 -37.60 -10.42 -2.71
C MET A 683 -39.10 -10.06 -2.74
N PRO A 684 -39.90 -10.53 -1.77
CA PRO A 684 -41.32 -10.17 -1.67
C PRO A 684 -41.53 -8.66 -1.63
N LYS A 685 -42.30 -8.12 -2.60
CA LYS A 685 -42.54 -6.67 -2.78
C LYS A 685 -41.29 -5.84 -3.07
N GLY A 686 -40.18 -6.46 -3.49
CA GLY A 686 -38.89 -5.80 -3.74
C GLY A 686 -38.97 -4.58 -4.64
N GLY A 687 -39.83 -4.59 -5.66
CA GLY A 687 -40.08 -3.45 -6.55
C GLY A 687 -40.54 -2.15 -5.86
N LEU A 688 -41.04 -2.23 -4.61
CA LEU A 688 -41.40 -1.09 -3.77
C LEU A 688 -40.40 -0.88 -2.61
N ILE A 689 -39.94 -1.95 -1.97
CA ILE A 689 -39.17 -1.85 -0.71
C ILE A 689 -37.65 -1.77 -0.90
N ALA A 690 -37.12 -2.10 -2.08
CA ALA A 690 -35.67 -2.14 -2.30
C ALA A 690 -35.01 -0.79 -2.01
N CYS A 691 -33.92 -0.81 -1.24
CA CYS A 691 -33.14 0.39 -0.98
C CYS A 691 -32.58 0.96 -2.29
N GLU A 692 -32.60 2.28 -2.42
CA GLU A 692 -32.00 3.03 -3.53
C GLU A 692 -30.50 3.28 -3.30
N VAL A 693 -30.07 3.38 -2.04
CA VAL A 693 -28.75 3.88 -1.66
C VAL A 693 -27.74 2.73 -1.55
N PRO A 694 -26.73 2.65 -2.43
CA PRO A 694 -25.69 1.64 -2.35
C PRO A 694 -24.60 2.03 -1.35
N ALA A 695 -23.98 1.01 -0.75
CA ALA A 695 -22.68 1.13 -0.09
C ALA A 695 -21.58 0.52 -0.98
N ASP A 696 -20.31 0.85 -0.73
CA ASP A 696 -19.17 0.24 -1.42
C ASP A 696 -19.08 -1.26 -1.14
N HIS A 697 -19.50 -1.67 0.07
CA HIS A 697 -19.61 -3.05 0.52
C HIS A 697 -21.02 -3.33 1.05
N ALA A 698 -21.66 -4.42 0.60
CA ALA A 698 -23.01 -4.82 1.00
C ALA A 698 -22.99 -6.27 1.50
N VAL A 699 -22.88 -6.44 2.82
CA VAL A 699 -22.81 -7.75 3.47
C VAL A 699 -24.22 -8.27 3.71
N THR A 700 -24.63 -9.27 2.93
CA THR A 700 -25.90 -9.98 3.12
C THR A 700 -25.74 -11.10 4.14
N ALA A 701 -26.52 -11.09 5.21
CA ALA A 701 -26.58 -12.15 6.24
C ALA A 701 -28.03 -12.57 6.46
N GLY A 702 -28.33 -13.77 6.96
CA GLY A 702 -29.72 -14.18 7.26
C GLY A 702 -30.34 -13.58 8.52
N VAL A 703 -29.51 -12.88 9.29
CA VAL A 703 -29.82 -11.96 10.40
C VAL A 703 -28.68 -10.94 10.39
N SER A 704 -28.96 -9.64 10.37
CA SER A 704 -27.96 -8.57 10.26
C SER A 704 -26.91 -8.62 11.38
N ASN A 705 -27.33 -8.94 12.61
CA ASN A 705 -26.46 -9.17 13.76
C ASN A 705 -25.33 -10.17 13.47
N TRP A 706 -25.59 -11.23 12.71
CA TRP A 706 -24.58 -12.22 12.34
C TRP A 706 -23.52 -11.62 11.42
N GLY A 707 -23.91 -10.72 10.50
CA GLY A 707 -22.99 -9.92 9.71
C GLY A 707 -22.07 -9.06 10.58
N GLY A 708 -22.62 -8.42 11.62
CA GLY A 708 -21.84 -7.67 12.61
C GLY A 708 -20.82 -8.54 13.36
N TYR A 709 -21.23 -9.73 13.84
CA TYR A 709 -20.33 -10.69 14.49
C TYR A 709 -19.22 -11.15 13.54
N ALA A 710 -19.56 -11.47 12.29
CA ALA A 710 -18.60 -11.91 11.28
C ALA A 710 -17.61 -10.80 10.88
N VAL A 711 -18.02 -9.52 10.89
CA VAL A 711 -17.09 -8.39 10.73
C VAL A 711 -16.12 -8.29 11.91
N ALA A 712 -16.59 -8.44 13.15
CA ALA A 712 -15.73 -8.46 14.33
C ALA A 712 -14.71 -9.62 14.29
N CYS A 713 -15.18 -10.82 13.93
CA CYS A 713 -14.33 -12.01 13.71
C CYS A 713 -13.34 -11.82 12.54
N GLY A 714 -13.77 -11.23 11.42
CA GLY A 714 -12.90 -10.94 10.28
C GLY A 714 -11.83 -9.89 10.59
N LEU A 715 -12.17 -8.87 11.38
CA LEU A 715 -11.20 -7.88 11.88
C LEU A 715 -10.14 -8.53 12.79
N TYR A 716 -10.52 -9.45 13.68
CA TYR A 716 -9.59 -10.25 14.48
C TYR A 716 -8.67 -11.11 13.59
N LEU A 717 -9.23 -11.81 12.60
CA LEU A 717 -8.48 -12.63 11.64
C LEU A 717 -7.49 -11.83 10.78
N LEU A 718 -7.80 -10.56 10.48
CA LEU A 718 -6.89 -9.64 9.80
C LEU A 718 -5.76 -9.16 10.73
N HIS A 719 -6.08 -8.77 11.97
CA HIS A 719 -5.08 -8.30 12.94
C HIS A 719 -4.22 -9.42 13.54
N THR A 720 -4.59 -10.68 13.34
CA THR A 720 -3.75 -11.86 13.63
C THR A 720 -3.00 -12.40 12.40
N CYS A 721 -3.24 -11.85 11.19
CA CYS A 721 -2.57 -12.25 9.95
C CYS A 721 -1.23 -11.50 9.76
N PRO A 722 -0.05 -12.16 9.81
CA PRO A 722 1.24 -11.46 9.71
C PRO A 722 1.42 -10.67 8.41
N ALA A 723 1.03 -11.27 7.27
CA ALA A 723 1.11 -10.63 5.96
C ALA A 723 0.29 -9.32 5.86
N HIS A 724 -0.84 -9.26 6.58
CA HIS A 724 -1.72 -8.09 6.62
C HIS A 724 -1.18 -7.03 7.57
N LEU A 725 -0.79 -7.41 8.80
CA LEU A 725 -0.14 -6.51 9.75
C LEU A 725 1.11 -5.84 9.16
N ARG A 726 1.97 -6.59 8.46
CA ARG A 726 3.15 -6.05 7.77
C ARG A 726 2.75 -5.02 6.71
N TYR A 727 1.66 -5.25 5.98
CA TYR A 727 1.18 -4.30 4.97
C TYR A 727 0.60 -3.02 5.59
N LEU A 728 -0.21 -3.13 6.64
CA LEU A 728 -0.72 -1.97 7.40
C LEU A 728 0.44 -1.09 7.90
N ARG A 729 1.48 -1.70 8.49
CA ARG A 729 2.67 -1.02 9.01
C ARG A 729 3.71 -0.62 7.95
N LYS A 730 3.39 -0.75 6.65
CA LYS A 730 4.31 -0.42 5.54
C LYS A 730 5.68 -1.14 5.64
N GLY A 731 5.71 -2.33 6.24
CA GLY A 731 6.94 -3.12 6.47
C GLY A 731 7.83 -2.65 7.64
N LEU A 732 7.30 -1.79 8.52
CA LEU A 732 8.02 -1.21 9.66
C LEU A 732 7.62 -1.89 10.98
N GLY A 733 8.50 -1.80 11.98
CA GLY A 733 8.39 -2.50 13.26
C GLY A 733 9.12 -3.85 13.28
N LEU A 734 9.21 -4.44 14.47
CA LEU A 734 9.72 -5.80 14.70
C LEU A 734 8.71 -6.85 14.16
N GLU A 735 9.03 -8.14 14.28
CA GLU A 735 8.04 -9.23 14.28
C GLU A 735 8.44 -10.33 15.30
N PRO A 736 7.49 -11.00 15.98
CA PRO A 736 6.07 -10.64 16.09
C PRO A 736 5.87 -9.42 17.02
N VAL A 737 4.85 -8.59 16.74
CA VAL A 737 4.61 -7.32 17.47
C VAL A 737 3.47 -7.42 18.49
N THR A 738 2.43 -8.19 18.18
CA THR A 738 1.24 -8.28 19.03
C THR A 738 1.63 -8.89 20.37
N SER A 739 1.56 -8.11 21.45
CA SER A 739 1.87 -8.63 22.78
C SER A 739 0.81 -9.64 23.21
N THR A 740 1.16 -10.53 24.15
CA THR A 740 0.20 -11.47 24.73
C THR A 740 -1.01 -10.75 25.33
N GLU A 741 -0.79 -9.55 25.88
CA GLU A 741 -1.83 -8.67 26.42
C GLU A 741 -2.77 -8.13 25.33
N GLN A 742 -2.22 -7.66 24.20
CA GLN A 742 -3.02 -7.20 23.05
C GLN A 742 -3.81 -8.35 22.43
N LEU A 743 -3.19 -9.52 22.24
CA LEU A 743 -3.87 -10.69 21.70
C LEU A 743 -4.98 -11.17 22.65
N GLN A 744 -4.75 -11.12 23.97
CA GLN A 744 -5.76 -11.42 24.97
C GLN A 744 -6.90 -10.40 24.96
N ASP A 745 -6.61 -9.09 24.83
CA ASP A 745 -7.64 -8.06 24.73
C ASP A 745 -8.51 -8.27 23.49
N TRP A 746 -7.92 -8.44 22.30
CA TRP A 746 -8.68 -8.71 21.07
C TRP A 746 -9.50 -10.00 21.19
N THR A 747 -8.93 -11.07 21.78
CA THR A 747 -9.64 -12.35 21.98
C THR A 747 -10.78 -12.22 22.99
N THR A 748 -10.65 -11.35 23.98
CA THR A 748 -11.71 -11.04 24.96
C THR A 748 -12.77 -10.10 24.38
N ASN A 749 -12.44 -9.31 23.36
CA ASN A 749 -13.35 -8.38 22.68
C ASN A 749 -14.06 -8.97 21.44
N LEU A 750 -13.82 -10.23 21.10
CA LEU A 750 -14.69 -11.00 20.20
C LEU A 750 -16.15 -11.05 20.72
N PRO A 751 -17.15 -11.30 19.84
CA PRO A 751 -18.50 -11.65 20.27
C PRO A 751 -18.48 -12.95 21.10
N SER A 752 -19.44 -13.11 22.01
CA SER A 752 -19.63 -14.35 22.77
C SER A 752 -21.09 -14.53 23.13
N VAL A 753 -21.49 -15.77 23.44
CA VAL A 753 -22.88 -16.11 23.76
C VAL A 753 -23.35 -15.36 25.01
N GLU A 754 -22.48 -15.23 26.01
CA GLU A 754 -22.78 -14.55 27.28
C GLU A 754 -22.94 -13.04 27.12
N LYS A 755 -22.13 -12.41 26.26
CA LYS A 755 -22.27 -10.98 25.93
C LYS A 755 -23.57 -10.72 25.16
N GLU A 756 -23.88 -11.57 24.19
CA GLU A 756 -25.10 -11.44 23.39
C GLU A 756 -26.34 -11.68 24.25
N GLU A 757 -26.36 -12.73 25.07
CA GLU A 757 -27.46 -12.99 26.00
C GLU A 757 -27.68 -11.81 26.96
N SER A 758 -26.59 -11.23 27.49
CA SER A 758 -26.67 -10.03 28.33
C SER A 758 -27.23 -8.82 27.57
N PHE A 759 -26.78 -8.57 26.33
CA PHE A 759 -27.19 -7.39 25.58
C PHE A 759 -28.60 -7.51 24.99
N LEU A 760 -28.98 -8.66 24.45
CA LEU A 760 -30.34 -8.94 24.02
C LEU A 760 -31.32 -8.88 25.21
N SER A 761 -30.90 -9.34 26.40
CA SER A 761 -31.67 -9.14 27.65
C SER A 761 -31.85 -7.66 27.99
N THR A 762 -30.84 -6.81 27.75
CA THR A 762 -30.97 -5.36 27.88
C THR A 762 -31.98 -4.79 26.88
N LEU A 763 -31.91 -5.14 25.59
CA LEU A 763 -32.89 -4.66 24.59
C LEU A 763 -34.33 -5.03 24.99
N VAL A 764 -34.55 -6.26 25.44
CA VAL A 764 -35.85 -6.75 25.95
C VAL A 764 -36.30 -5.99 27.20
N GLN A 765 -35.40 -5.59 28.10
CA GLN A 765 -35.73 -4.72 29.25
C GLN A 765 -36.11 -3.29 28.83
N PHE A 766 -35.50 -2.75 27.77
CA PHE A 766 -35.85 -1.45 27.18
C PHE A 766 -37.11 -1.49 26.28
N GLY A 767 -37.77 -2.64 26.15
CA GLY A 767 -39.05 -2.77 25.43
C GLY A 767 -38.93 -3.06 23.93
N ILE A 768 -37.70 -3.25 23.43
CA ILE A 768 -37.37 -3.53 22.01
C ILE A 768 -37.78 -4.96 21.65
N ARG A 769 -38.27 -5.17 20.43
CA ARG A 769 -39.04 -6.36 20.04
C ARG A 769 -38.46 -7.10 18.85
N SER A 770 -38.80 -8.37 18.69
CA SER A 770 -38.40 -9.12 17.51
C SER A 770 -39.15 -8.67 16.26
N GLY A 771 -38.43 -8.38 15.17
CA GLY A 771 -38.99 -7.77 13.96
C GLY A 771 -40.11 -8.56 13.30
N LYS A 772 -39.96 -9.88 13.23
CA LYS A 772 -40.93 -10.80 12.64
C LYS A 772 -42.22 -10.97 13.46
N THR A 773 -42.13 -11.03 14.80
CA THR A 773 -43.24 -11.42 15.69
C THR A 773 -43.88 -10.28 16.49
N GLY A 774 -43.11 -9.24 16.84
CA GLY A 774 -43.51 -8.21 17.81
C GLY A 774 -43.44 -8.65 19.28
N HIS A 775 -42.96 -9.87 19.56
CA HIS A 775 -42.79 -10.36 20.94
C HIS A 775 -41.69 -9.60 21.68
N LEU A 776 -41.86 -9.53 23.00
CA LEU A 776 -40.87 -9.04 23.95
C LEU A 776 -40.19 -10.25 24.61
N ALA A 777 -39.24 -10.86 23.89
CA ALA A 777 -38.63 -12.14 24.22
C ALA A 777 -37.19 -12.21 23.71
N MET A 778 -36.44 -13.21 24.18
CA MET A 778 -35.06 -13.51 23.73
C MET A 778 -35.08 -14.15 22.33
N GLU A 779 -35.49 -13.38 21.33
CA GLU A 779 -35.61 -13.81 19.93
C GLU A 779 -35.31 -12.63 18.97
N VAL A 780 -34.70 -12.94 17.83
CA VAL A 780 -34.41 -11.99 16.75
C VAL A 780 -35.05 -12.57 15.49
N ASP A 781 -35.87 -11.79 14.80
CA ASP A 781 -36.75 -12.22 13.70
C ASP A 781 -37.52 -13.53 13.89
N GLY A 782 -38.07 -13.73 15.08
CA GLY A 782 -38.82 -14.93 15.44
C GLY A 782 -37.96 -16.20 15.55
N LEU A 783 -36.63 -16.06 15.52
CA LEU A 783 -35.66 -17.11 15.81
C LEU A 783 -35.22 -16.97 17.27
N THR A 784 -35.40 -18.03 18.07
CA THR A 784 -35.05 -17.99 19.50
C THR A 784 -33.54 -17.93 19.69
N PHE A 785 -33.09 -17.10 20.65
CA PHE A 785 -31.67 -16.89 20.95
C PHE A 785 -30.90 -18.20 21.12
N HIS A 786 -31.43 -19.08 21.98
CA HIS A 786 -31.04 -20.48 22.03
C HIS A 786 -31.99 -21.35 21.20
N PRO A 787 -31.48 -22.32 20.40
CA PRO A 787 -30.06 -22.52 20.06
C PRO A 787 -29.57 -21.56 18.96
N THR A 788 -30.47 -20.94 18.19
CA THR A 788 -30.18 -20.40 16.84
C THR A 788 -29.02 -19.39 16.79
N HIS A 789 -29.01 -18.40 17.68
CA HIS A 789 -28.01 -17.33 17.67
C HIS A 789 -26.77 -17.73 18.48
N SER A 790 -26.94 -18.47 19.58
CA SER A 790 -25.82 -19.02 20.37
C SER A 790 -24.94 -19.96 19.54
N ASP A 791 -25.56 -20.80 18.71
CA ASP A 791 -24.86 -21.78 17.89
C ASP A 791 -24.13 -21.09 16.72
N MET A 792 -24.75 -20.06 16.12
CA MET A 792 -24.08 -19.23 15.11
C MET A 792 -22.84 -18.54 15.67
N ILE A 793 -22.95 -17.87 16.84
CA ILE A 793 -21.80 -17.23 17.51
C ILE A 793 -20.71 -18.25 17.81
N THR A 794 -21.08 -19.43 18.33
CA THR A 794 -20.13 -20.52 18.63
C THR A 794 -19.37 -20.97 17.38
N ARG A 795 -20.08 -21.20 16.27
CA ARG A 795 -19.48 -21.66 14.99
C ARG A 795 -18.57 -20.60 14.35
N LEU A 796 -18.97 -19.33 14.40
CA LEU A 796 -18.11 -18.21 13.96
C LEU A 796 -16.81 -18.15 14.78
N LEU A 797 -16.89 -18.38 16.09
CA LEU A 797 -15.71 -18.42 16.98
C LEU A 797 -14.79 -19.62 16.72
N GLU A 798 -15.33 -20.80 16.39
CA GLU A 798 -14.53 -21.98 16.04
C GLU A 798 -13.67 -21.75 14.78
N VAL A 799 -14.23 -21.11 13.76
CA VAL A 799 -13.48 -20.71 12.54
C VAL A 799 -12.45 -19.62 12.87
N THR A 800 -12.82 -18.65 13.70
CA THR A 800 -11.99 -17.48 14.04
C THR A 800 -10.77 -17.83 14.87
N ARG A 801 -10.93 -18.71 15.87
CA ARG A 801 -9.88 -19.07 16.83
C ARG A 801 -9.09 -20.31 16.41
N GLY A 802 -9.56 -21.03 15.39
CA GLY A 802 -9.16 -22.39 15.08
C GLY A 802 -9.85 -23.39 16.02
N GLY A 803 -10.38 -24.48 15.46
CA GLY A 803 -10.97 -25.56 16.25
C GLY A 803 -9.94 -26.20 17.20
N ARG A 804 -10.41 -26.71 18.34
CA ARG A 804 -9.58 -27.37 19.36
C ARG A 804 -8.97 -28.68 18.83
N GLY A 805 -7.88 -28.56 18.08
CA GLY A 805 -7.18 -29.70 17.45
C GLY A 805 -6.08 -29.35 16.45
N ALA A 806 -5.75 -28.07 16.24
CA ALA A 806 -4.70 -27.63 15.31
C ALA A 806 -3.81 -26.52 15.91
N PHE A 807 -3.06 -26.88 16.95
CA PHE A 807 -1.90 -26.15 17.51
C PHE A 807 -0.83 -27.17 17.91
#